data_AF-A0A1V4DVH9-F1
#
_entry.id   AF-A0A1V4DVH9-F1
#
_cell.length_a   1.000
_cell.length_b   1.000
_cell.length_c   1.000
_cell.angle_alpha   90.00
_cell.angle_beta   90.00
_cell.angle_gamma   90.00
#
_symmetry.space_group_name_H-M   'P 1'
#
loop_
_entity.id
_entity.type
_entity.pdbx_description
1 polymer ?
#
loop_
_entity_poly.entity_id
_entity_poly.type
_entity_poly.pdbx_seq_one_letter_code
_entity_poly.pdbx_strand_id
1 'polypeptide(L)'
;MVPAPVSIPPLVDAAWVESHPEAVPADVRWYLDGRSGREAYLRGHLPGAVWVDVDTVLSGPPTRAGGRHPIPSAEDFARALGGLGIGEDDVVVAYDDNGGAYAARLVWLLRRLGFPAALLDGGLTGWTPLERGEVIRPPVTRRAVQWPEGMFLSAGQVERMASSGSGVVLDARAPGRYAGVDVLPGEPRAGHVPGAVSAPWTGNLTADGVFLPPERLRLRYRELGVDGDTEVAVYCGSGVTACHDLLALELIGAGAAALYPGSWSAWSADPRRPVVRGGPAVAAGQGGGTGMSTHHRLRFGAGGAVGGLSAGQTLDLAQSADELGYDLFTLSDHLHGGRPSLEPLTALSWIAARTRTIEVGTNVLGLPYREPPVVAKTAETVDRLSGGRLVLGLGGGGFDHEFAAFGLAGRSPGQKVAALREAIGIIRGLWTGEPVSFDGDHYTVRDAVIAPAARRPIPIWLGSYGPRSLALTGELADGWLPRSGGSPWPRPSPCAAPYAGRRGAPGATPTRSRAPATSGSSSIPPGRRPRSSSPAASPRWWTSSPASSRRASPPCCSPCRACVSRSSSPGRSSRRCASGPRNSAQDPSTPTSPAPRRRPGRAARGRRSCPRERNRPACPCGARRPFAFRCAPLSHSGGIEAADVEIVSIRETWLLNRQCM
;
A
#
# COMPACT_ATOMS: atom_id res chain seq x y z
N MET A 1 -43.79 21.94 19.07
CA MET A 1 -43.59 21.15 17.83
C MET A 1 -42.15 21.39 17.43
N VAL A 2 -41.25 20.45 17.75
CA VAL A 2 -39.81 20.59 17.47
C VAL A 2 -39.65 20.48 15.95
N PRO A 3 -39.06 21.47 15.26
CA PRO A 3 -38.85 21.38 13.82
C PRO A 3 -38.05 20.10 13.51
N ALA A 4 -38.46 19.38 12.46
CA ALA A 4 -37.73 18.20 12.01
C ALA A 4 -36.26 18.61 11.75
N PRO A 5 -35.28 17.86 12.27
CA PRO A 5 -33.89 18.25 12.16
C PRO A 5 -33.50 18.38 10.69
N VAL A 6 -32.81 19.47 10.36
CA VAL A 6 -32.13 19.62 9.07
C VAL A 6 -31.18 18.43 8.95
N SER A 7 -31.47 17.50 8.04
CA SER A 7 -30.68 16.30 7.83
C SER A 7 -29.38 16.66 7.10
N ILE A 8 -28.39 17.15 7.85
CA ILE A 8 -27.02 17.33 7.35
C ILE A 8 -26.25 16.00 7.44
N PRO A 9 -25.59 15.56 6.35
CA PRO A 9 -24.74 14.37 6.40
C PRO A 9 -23.57 14.57 7.39
N PRO A 10 -22.97 13.48 7.93
CA PRO A 10 -21.81 13.59 8.82
C PRO A 10 -20.60 14.28 8.19
N LEU A 11 -20.50 14.24 6.86
CA LEU A 11 -19.45 14.85 6.06
C LEU A 11 -20.07 15.79 5.03
N VAL A 12 -19.44 16.95 4.83
CA VAL A 12 -19.76 17.90 3.76
C VAL A 12 -18.49 18.28 3.02
N ASP A 13 -18.59 18.64 1.75
CA ASP A 13 -17.46 19.14 0.96
C ASP A 13 -17.41 20.68 0.95
N ALA A 14 -16.38 21.23 0.34
CA ALA A 14 -16.20 22.68 0.24
C ALA A 14 -17.36 23.37 -0.50
N ALA A 15 -17.89 22.74 -1.55
CA ALA A 15 -18.99 23.28 -2.34
C ALA A 15 -20.27 23.43 -1.49
N TRP A 16 -20.53 22.48 -0.59
CA TRP A 16 -21.62 22.58 0.37
C TRP A 16 -21.43 23.78 1.31
N VAL A 17 -20.23 23.99 1.84
CA VAL A 17 -19.96 25.12 2.74
C VAL A 17 -20.13 26.45 2.02
N GLU A 18 -19.65 26.56 0.78
CA GLU A 18 -19.83 27.76 -0.06
C GLU A 18 -21.31 28.05 -0.36
N SER A 19 -22.15 27.02 -0.48
CA SER A 19 -23.58 27.19 -0.74
C SER A 19 -24.45 27.40 0.50
N HIS A 20 -23.88 27.28 1.70
CA HIS A 20 -24.57 27.45 2.99
C HIS A 20 -23.85 28.47 3.87
N PRO A 21 -23.83 29.75 3.49
CA PRO A 21 -23.14 30.81 4.24
C PRO A 21 -23.72 31.06 5.64
N GLU A 22 -24.90 30.52 5.94
CA GLU A 22 -25.50 30.52 7.27
C GLU A 22 -24.91 29.46 8.22
N ALA A 23 -24.19 28.47 7.69
CA ALA A 23 -23.50 27.49 8.51
C ALA A 23 -22.37 28.16 9.31
N VAL A 24 -22.06 27.61 10.48
CA VAL A 24 -21.02 28.11 11.37
C VAL A 24 -19.77 27.26 11.17
N PRO A 25 -18.75 27.74 10.43
CA PRO A 25 -17.48 27.05 10.38
C PRO A 25 -16.82 27.07 11.76
N ALA A 26 -16.31 25.92 12.20
CA ALA A 26 -15.62 25.77 13.48
C ALA A 26 -14.21 25.20 13.24
N ASP A 27 -13.19 26.00 13.55
CA ASP A 27 -11.79 25.58 13.49
C ASP A 27 -11.41 24.87 14.79
N VAL A 28 -11.05 23.59 14.67
CA VAL A 28 -10.74 22.73 15.81
C VAL A 28 -9.30 22.19 15.72
N ARG A 29 -8.39 22.93 15.05
CA ARG A 29 -6.99 22.50 14.90
C ARG A 29 -6.33 22.31 16.26
N TRP A 30 -5.66 21.18 16.45
CA TRP A 30 -4.88 20.91 17.64
C TRP A 30 -3.65 20.11 17.24
N TYR A 31 -2.53 20.26 17.94
CA TYR A 31 -1.29 19.58 17.55
C TYR A 31 -0.64 18.86 18.71
N LEU A 32 -0.42 17.56 18.52
CA LEU A 32 0.20 16.70 19.52
C LEU A 32 1.66 17.06 19.81
N ASP A 33 2.32 17.75 18.86
CA ASP A 33 3.71 18.19 18.97
C ASP A 33 3.89 19.50 19.76
N GLY A 34 2.81 20.06 20.29
CA GLY A 34 2.82 21.28 21.11
C GLY A 34 2.71 22.58 20.31
N ARG A 35 2.57 22.54 18.98
CA ARG A 35 2.19 23.73 18.21
C ARG A 35 0.84 24.27 18.67
N SER A 36 0.65 25.59 18.57
CA SER A 36 -0.60 26.24 18.93
C SER A 36 -1.59 26.23 17.77
N GLY A 37 -2.71 25.52 17.95
CA GLY A 37 -3.85 25.57 17.04
C GLY A 37 -4.46 26.98 16.95
N ARG A 38 -4.55 27.69 18.09
CA ARG A 38 -5.07 29.07 18.12
C ARG A 38 -4.22 30.02 17.29
N GLU A 39 -2.90 29.92 17.36
CA GLU A 39 -2.05 30.76 16.51
C GLU A 39 -2.17 30.41 15.03
N ALA A 40 -2.40 29.13 14.70
CA ALA A 40 -2.66 28.70 13.32
C ALA A 40 -3.99 29.28 12.81
N TYR A 41 -5.02 29.27 13.64
CA TYR A 41 -6.30 29.95 13.42
C TYR A 41 -6.13 31.44 13.14
N LEU A 42 -5.47 32.17 14.03
CA LEU A 42 -5.27 33.62 13.87
C LEU A 42 -4.51 33.98 12.57
N ARG A 43 -3.62 33.10 12.09
CA ARG A 43 -2.87 33.31 10.84
C ARG A 43 -3.69 33.05 9.57
N GLY A 44 -4.77 32.27 9.64
CA GLY A 44 -5.55 31.88 8.47
C GLY A 44 -6.58 30.81 8.81
N HIS A 45 -7.86 31.10 8.60
CA HIS A 45 -9.00 30.20 8.81
C HIS A 45 -10.08 30.42 7.74
N LEU A 46 -11.07 29.52 7.67
CA LEU A 46 -12.23 29.72 6.78
C LEU A 46 -12.98 31.00 7.16
N PRO A 47 -13.51 31.77 6.19
CA PRO A 47 -14.27 32.99 6.48
C PRO A 47 -15.38 32.77 7.53
N GLY A 48 -15.43 33.62 8.54
CA GLY A 48 -16.39 33.54 9.64
C GLY A 48 -16.17 32.39 10.63
N ALA A 49 -15.06 31.63 10.54
CA ALA A 49 -14.84 30.48 11.40
C ALA A 49 -14.60 30.87 12.85
N VAL A 50 -15.26 30.16 13.76
CA VAL A 50 -15.06 30.29 15.21
C VAL A 50 -13.96 29.32 15.66
N TRP A 51 -13.04 29.79 16.49
CA TRP A 51 -12.04 28.94 17.14
C TRP A 51 -12.66 28.09 18.26
N VAL A 52 -12.50 26.78 18.18
CA VAL A 52 -13.00 25.83 19.18
C VAL A 52 -11.83 25.02 19.74
N ASP A 53 -11.45 25.33 20.97
CA ASP A 53 -10.31 24.67 21.62
C ASP A 53 -10.67 23.28 22.14
N VAL A 54 -9.88 22.28 21.75
CA VAL A 54 -10.03 20.89 22.19
C VAL A 54 -9.86 20.77 23.71
N ASP A 55 -8.94 21.53 24.31
CA ASP A 55 -8.55 21.38 25.70
C ASP A 55 -9.54 22.02 26.68
N THR A 56 -10.16 23.14 26.29
CA THR A 56 -11.02 23.93 27.19
C THR A 56 -12.50 23.92 26.82
N VAL A 57 -12.85 23.65 25.56
CA VAL A 57 -14.25 23.61 25.09
C VAL A 57 -14.73 22.16 24.95
N LEU A 58 -13.91 21.30 24.34
CA LEU A 58 -14.28 19.90 24.07
C LEU A 58 -13.85 18.93 25.17
N SER A 59 -13.21 19.43 26.23
CA SER A 59 -12.65 18.62 27.31
C SER A 59 -12.86 19.25 28.68
N GLY A 60 -13.06 18.42 29.69
CA GLY A 60 -12.94 18.82 31.09
C GLY A 60 -11.48 18.79 31.57
N PRO A 61 -11.19 19.25 32.81
CA PRO A 61 -9.85 19.22 33.37
C PRO A 61 -9.28 17.78 33.43
N PRO A 62 -8.00 17.55 33.08
CA PRO A 62 -7.40 16.22 33.11
C PRO A 62 -7.51 15.56 34.48
N THR A 63 -7.87 14.27 34.52
CA THR A 63 -7.92 13.48 35.75
C THR A 63 -7.35 12.09 35.53
N ARG A 64 -6.94 11.40 36.60
CA ARG A 64 -6.43 10.03 36.48
C ARG A 64 -7.45 9.06 35.88
N ALA A 65 -8.73 9.23 36.23
CA ALA A 65 -9.81 8.37 35.75
C ALA A 65 -10.33 8.78 34.35
N GLY A 66 -10.43 10.08 34.09
CA GLY A 66 -10.93 10.63 32.83
C GLY A 66 -9.87 10.79 31.74
N GLY A 67 -8.60 10.58 32.05
CA GLY A 67 -7.50 10.72 31.11
C GLY A 67 -7.11 12.17 30.85
N ARG A 68 -6.38 12.40 29.74
CA ARG A 68 -5.89 13.73 29.35
C ARG A 68 -6.99 14.67 28.83
N HIS A 69 -8.03 14.13 28.18
CA HIS A 69 -9.13 14.92 27.62
C HIS A 69 -10.49 14.33 28.03
N PRO A 70 -10.84 14.35 29.33
CA PRO A 70 -12.15 13.89 29.79
C PRO A 70 -13.30 14.59 29.06
N ILE A 71 -14.47 13.97 28.97
CA ILE A 71 -15.66 14.64 28.44
C ILE A 71 -16.09 15.73 29.43
N PRO A 72 -16.40 16.95 28.96
CA PRO A 72 -16.94 18.01 29.82
C PRO A 72 -18.33 17.63 30.36
N SER A 73 -18.77 18.25 31.46
CA SER A 73 -20.18 18.14 31.85
C SER A 73 -21.08 18.71 30.74
N ALA A 74 -22.34 18.27 30.68
CA ALA A 74 -23.29 18.80 29.70
C ALA A 74 -23.47 20.32 29.85
N GLU A 75 -23.41 20.81 31.10
CA GLU A 75 -23.49 22.21 31.46
C GLU A 75 -22.24 22.99 31.03
N ASP A 76 -21.04 22.43 31.23
CA ASP A 76 -19.79 23.02 30.76
C ASP A 76 -19.74 23.13 29.24
N PHE A 77 -20.13 22.05 28.55
CA PHE A 77 -20.13 22.00 27.09
C PHE A 77 -21.11 23.02 26.50
N ALA A 78 -22.34 23.06 27.02
CA ALA A 78 -23.34 24.03 26.57
C ALA A 78 -22.91 25.47 26.85
N ARG A 79 -22.37 25.76 28.03
CA ARG A 79 -21.85 27.10 28.36
C ARG A 79 -20.67 27.49 27.48
N ALA A 80 -19.73 26.59 27.22
CA ALA A 80 -18.55 26.89 26.40
C ALA A 80 -18.96 27.18 24.95
N LEU A 81 -19.81 26.36 24.34
CA LEU A 81 -20.34 26.61 22.99
C LEU A 81 -21.16 27.92 22.92
N GLY A 82 -22.00 28.17 23.93
CA GLY A 82 -22.75 29.41 24.04
C GLY A 82 -21.86 30.66 24.17
N GLY A 83 -20.77 30.55 24.93
CA GLY A 83 -19.75 31.60 25.05
C GLY A 83 -19.04 31.90 23.73
N LEU A 84 -18.92 30.91 22.84
CA LEU A 84 -18.41 31.06 21.47
C LEU A 84 -19.47 31.57 20.47
N GLY A 85 -20.69 31.87 20.95
CA GLY A 85 -21.81 32.31 20.13
C GLY A 85 -22.43 31.21 19.26
N ILE A 86 -22.12 29.93 19.51
CA ILE A 86 -22.72 28.80 18.79
C ILE A 86 -24.08 28.48 19.42
N GLY A 87 -25.17 28.70 18.70
CA GLY A 87 -26.57 28.51 19.12
C GLY A 87 -27.15 27.11 18.83
N GLU A 88 -28.27 26.76 19.44
CA GLU A 88 -28.92 25.44 19.26
C GLU A 88 -29.42 25.22 17.83
N ASP A 89 -29.76 26.30 17.13
CA ASP A 89 -30.26 26.29 15.75
C ASP A 89 -29.13 26.42 14.71
N ASP A 90 -27.88 26.60 15.14
CA ASP A 90 -26.74 26.72 14.23
C ASP A 90 -26.41 25.36 13.59
N VAL A 91 -26.18 25.38 12.28
CA VAL A 91 -25.60 24.25 11.55
C VAL A 91 -24.08 24.38 11.62
N VAL A 92 -23.42 23.51 12.38
CA VAL A 92 -21.97 23.59 12.62
C VAL A 92 -21.20 22.77 11.59
N VAL A 93 -20.24 23.39 10.89
CA VAL A 93 -19.28 22.67 10.04
C VAL A 93 -17.89 22.76 10.65
N ALA A 94 -17.44 21.69 11.28
CA ALA A 94 -16.12 21.67 11.91
C ALA A 94 -15.03 21.21 10.95
N TYR A 95 -13.83 21.73 11.10
CA TYR A 95 -12.66 21.32 10.33
C TYR A 95 -11.36 21.46 11.12
N ASP A 96 -10.33 20.80 10.62
CA ASP A 96 -8.94 21.04 11.00
C ASP A 96 -8.04 20.94 9.74
N ASP A 97 -6.72 20.94 9.92
CA ASP A 97 -5.73 20.80 8.84
C ASP A 97 -5.08 19.41 8.81
N ASN A 98 -5.73 18.41 9.42
CA ASN A 98 -5.22 17.05 9.54
C ASN A 98 -6.32 15.99 9.30
N GLY A 99 -7.13 16.20 8.26
CA GLY A 99 -8.16 15.26 7.81
C GLY A 99 -9.31 15.06 8.80
N GLY A 100 -9.54 16.00 9.71
CA GLY A 100 -10.60 15.92 10.72
C GLY A 100 -10.23 15.17 11.99
N ALA A 101 -8.95 14.90 12.22
CA ALA A 101 -8.44 14.18 13.40
C ALA A 101 -8.98 14.72 14.74
N TYR A 102 -9.22 16.02 14.82
CA TYR A 102 -9.62 16.74 16.03
C TYR A 102 -11.04 17.28 15.90
N ALA A 103 -11.37 17.85 14.74
CA ALA A 103 -12.70 18.38 14.44
C ALA A 103 -13.81 17.33 14.55
N ALA A 104 -13.50 16.06 14.26
CA ALA A 104 -14.44 14.96 14.44
C ALA A 104 -15.00 14.86 15.87
N ARG A 105 -14.25 15.31 16.89
CA ARG A 105 -14.73 15.30 18.29
C ARG A 105 -15.91 16.25 18.47
N LEU A 106 -15.82 17.49 17.97
CA LEU A 106 -16.92 18.46 18.06
C LEU A 106 -18.15 17.94 17.31
N VAL A 107 -17.96 17.48 16.07
CA VAL A 107 -19.04 16.98 15.21
C VAL A 107 -19.74 15.80 15.88
N TRP A 108 -18.99 14.80 16.35
CA TRP A 108 -19.57 13.62 16.97
C TRP A 108 -20.35 13.97 18.25
N LEU A 109 -19.83 14.86 19.11
CA LEU A 109 -20.54 15.30 20.32
C LEU A 109 -21.86 16.02 19.98
N LEU A 110 -21.84 16.96 19.03
CA LEU A 110 -23.04 17.70 18.62
C LEU A 110 -24.09 16.77 18.01
N ARG A 111 -23.68 15.89 17.10
CA ARG A 111 -24.58 14.93 16.44
C ARG A 111 -25.22 13.97 17.44
N ARG A 112 -24.47 13.52 18.45
CA ARG A 112 -25.00 12.67 19.53
C ARG A 112 -26.03 13.38 20.41
N LEU A 113 -25.96 14.69 20.53
CA LEU A 113 -26.98 15.51 21.20
C LEU A 113 -28.15 15.90 20.27
N GLY A 114 -28.12 15.50 19.00
CA GLY A 114 -29.15 15.82 18.00
C GLY A 114 -29.01 17.21 17.37
N PHE A 115 -27.88 17.90 17.55
CA PHE A 115 -27.61 19.17 16.89
C PHE A 115 -27.02 18.95 15.48
N PRO A 116 -27.40 19.77 14.48
CA PRO A 116 -26.92 19.61 13.12
C PRO A 116 -25.44 19.98 13.02
N ALA A 117 -24.60 18.98 12.78
CA ALA A 117 -23.18 19.18 12.59
C ALA A 117 -22.59 18.23 11.55
N ALA A 118 -21.59 18.73 10.81
CA ALA A 118 -20.83 17.96 9.83
C ALA A 118 -19.33 18.28 9.93
N LEU A 119 -18.51 17.35 9.47
CA LEU A 119 -17.09 17.56 9.26
C LEU A 119 -16.87 18.04 7.81
N LEU A 120 -16.06 19.09 7.62
CA LEU A 120 -15.58 19.46 6.28
C LEU A 120 -14.53 18.46 5.81
N ASP A 121 -14.87 17.68 4.80
CA ASP A 121 -13.99 16.67 4.24
C ASP A 121 -12.81 17.32 3.49
N GLY A 122 -11.58 16.91 3.81
CA GLY A 122 -10.34 17.56 3.33
C GLY A 122 -9.90 18.81 4.12
N GLY A 123 -10.74 19.30 5.03
CA GLY A 123 -10.42 20.39 5.95
C GLY A 123 -10.08 21.71 5.24
N LEU A 124 -9.04 22.40 5.72
CA LEU A 124 -8.56 23.68 5.16
C LEU A 124 -7.88 23.56 3.79
N THR A 125 -7.54 22.35 3.36
CA THR A 125 -6.68 22.15 2.18
C THR A 125 -7.39 22.61 0.91
N GLY A 126 -6.79 23.56 0.21
CA GLY A 126 -7.32 24.09 -1.06
C GLY A 126 -8.30 25.25 -0.92
N TRP A 127 -8.62 25.71 0.30
CA TRP A 127 -9.49 26.86 0.49
C TRP A 127 -8.74 28.19 0.26
N THR A 128 -9.29 29.06 -0.59
CA THR A 128 -8.72 30.38 -0.84
C THR A 128 -9.81 31.41 -1.20
N PRO A 129 -9.81 32.62 -0.62
CA PRO A 129 -8.88 33.14 0.40
C PRO A 129 -9.22 32.65 1.82
N LEU A 130 -8.23 32.73 2.73
CA LEU A 130 -8.43 32.55 4.17
C LEU A 130 -8.62 33.90 4.87
N GLU A 131 -9.49 33.93 5.88
CA GLU A 131 -9.63 35.05 6.82
C GLU A 131 -8.54 34.99 7.90
N ARG A 132 -8.17 36.15 8.47
CA ARG A 132 -7.12 36.27 9.50
C ARG A 132 -7.65 37.05 10.69
N GLY A 133 -7.09 36.80 11.87
CA GLY A 133 -7.53 37.42 13.11
C GLY A 133 -8.51 36.54 13.87
N GLU A 134 -9.25 37.13 14.80
CA GLU A 134 -10.23 36.42 15.63
C GLU A 134 -11.64 36.80 15.19
N VAL A 135 -12.47 35.80 14.94
CA VAL A 135 -13.91 35.99 14.69
C VAL A 135 -14.64 35.84 16.01
N ILE A 136 -15.28 36.91 16.45
CA ILE A 136 -16.06 36.95 17.69
C ILE A 136 -17.54 36.98 17.33
N ARG A 137 -18.27 35.93 17.74
CA ARG A 137 -19.73 35.92 17.69
C ARG A 137 -20.29 36.35 19.06
N PRO A 138 -21.42 37.09 19.11
CA PRO A 138 -22.07 37.41 20.38
C PRO A 138 -22.41 36.14 21.15
N PRO A 139 -22.10 36.06 22.46
CA PRO A 139 -22.47 34.91 23.27
C PRO A 139 -23.97 34.66 23.27
N VAL A 140 -24.35 33.38 23.27
CA VAL A 140 -25.74 32.92 23.32
C VAL A 140 -25.94 31.99 24.51
N THR A 141 -27.14 32.01 25.09
CA THR A 141 -27.50 31.02 26.10
C THR A 141 -27.86 29.72 25.40
N ARG A 142 -27.16 28.64 25.76
CA ARG A 142 -27.52 27.27 25.35
C ARG A 142 -28.06 26.48 26.54
N ARG A 143 -29.06 25.65 26.29
CA ARG A 143 -29.52 24.65 27.24
C ARG A 143 -28.51 23.49 27.30
N ALA A 144 -28.24 23.03 28.52
CA ALA A 144 -27.53 21.78 28.73
C ALA A 144 -28.42 20.60 28.36
N VAL A 145 -27.97 19.79 27.40
CA VAL A 145 -28.61 18.51 27.04
C VAL A 145 -27.74 17.40 27.61
N GLN A 146 -28.31 16.57 28.47
CA GLN A 146 -27.57 15.47 29.10
C GLN A 146 -27.07 14.48 28.04
N TRP A 147 -25.86 13.97 28.24
CA TRP A 147 -25.25 12.99 27.35
C TRP A 147 -26.11 11.71 27.28
N PRO A 148 -26.45 11.21 26.07
CA PRO A 148 -27.18 9.96 25.91
C PRO A 148 -26.53 8.79 26.65
N GLU A 149 -27.37 7.93 27.25
CA GLU A 149 -26.90 6.72 27.90
C GLU A 149 -26.17 5.78 26.92
N GLY A 150 -25.11 5.12 27.39
CA GLY A 150 -24.37 4.15 26.59
C GLY A 150 -23.39 4.73 25.56
N MET A 151 -23.38 6.04 25.31
CA MET A 151 -22.41 6.65 24.36
C MET A 151 -20.98 6.68 24.90
N PHE A 152 -20.82 6.65 26.23
CA PHE A 152 -19.53 6.63 26.91
C PHE A 152 -19.36 5.35 27.71
N LEU A 153 -18.25 4.66 27.48
CA LEU A 153 -17.89 3.46 28.21
C LEU A 153 -16.84 3.79 29.27
N SER A 154 -17.01 3.19 30.45
CA SER A 154 -15.98 3.13 31.48
C SER A 154 -14.88 2.14 31.09
N ALA A 155 -13.70 2.30 31.68
CA ALA A 155 -12.60 1.38 31.48
C ALA A 155 -12.97 -0.07 31.84
N GLY A 156 -13.82 -0.28 32.87
CA GLY A 156 -14.32 -1.61 33.24
C GLY A 156 -15.30 -2.20 32.22
N GLN A 157 -16.11 -1.38 31.54
CA GLN A 157 -16.97 -1.85 30.45
C GLN A 157 -16.14 -2.28 29.24
N VAL A 158 -15.13 -1.49 28.86
CA VAL A 158 -14.20 -1.84 27.78
C VAL A 158 -13.46 -3.14 28.08
N GLU A 159 -12.95 -3.29 29.30
CA GLU A 159 -12.27 -4.51 29.74
C GLU A 159 -13.17 -5.74 29.65
N ARG A 160 -14.42 -5.63 30.12
CA ARG A 160 -15.41 -6.70 30.00
C ARG A 160 -15.68 -7.05 28.56
N MET A 161 -15.99 -6.07 27.71
CA MET A 161 -16.27 -6.27 26.28
C MET A 161 -15.10 -6.96 25.57
N ALA A 162 -13.86 -6.52 25.82
CA ALA A 162 -12.69 -7.13 25.21
C ALA A 162 -12.43 -8.57 25.70
N SER A 163 -12.70 -8.84 26.98
CA SER A 163 -12.47 -10.17 27.57
C SER A 163 -13.54 -11.20 27.23
N SER A 164 -14.81 -10.79 27.10
CA SER A 164 -15.93 -11.66 26.77
C SER A 164 -16.05 -11.92 25.27
N GLY A 165 -15.48 -11.05 24.43
CA GLY A 165 -15.71 -11.05 22.99
C GLY A 165 -17.15 -10.69 22.62
N SER A 166 -17.90 -10.00 23.50
CA SER A 166 -19.29 -9.61 23.25
C SER A 166 -19.42 -8.45 22.25
N GLY A 167 -18.31 -7.82 21.88
CA GLY A 167 -18.21 -6.74 20.91
C GLY A 167 -16.76 -6.52 20.49
N VAL A 168 -16.53 -5.49 19.69
CA VAL A 168 -15.19 -5.14 19.19
C VAL A 168 -14.68 -3.89 19.87
N VAL A 169 -13.45 -3.94 20.40
CA VAL A 169 -12.77 -2.78 20.95
C VAL A 169 -11.72 -2.27 19.95
N LEU A 170 -11.93 -1.09 19.38
CA LEU A 170 -11.06 -0.47 18.39
C LEU A 170 -10.11 0.57 19.02
N ASP A 171 -8.83 0.50 18.67
CA ASP A 171 -7.81 1.49 19.03
C ASP A 171 -7.42 2.34 17.82
N ALA A 172 -7.83 3.61 17.84
CA ALA A 172 -7.61 4.55 16.75
C ALA A 172 -6.19 5.13 16.68
N ARG A 173 -5.28 4.76 17.59
CA ARG A 173 -3.89 5.26 17.58
C ARG A 173 -3.10 4.71 16.40
N ALA A 174 -1.98 5.37 16.11
CA ALA A 174 -0.99 4.88 15.15
C ALA A 174 -0.54 3.45 15.51
N PRO A 175 -0.25 2.58 14.52
CA PRO A 175 0.11 1.18 14.76
C PRO A 175 1.27 1.00 15.76
N GLY A 176 2.28 1.87 15.70
CA GLY A 176 3.43 1.76 16.59
C GLY A 176 3.10 2.08 18.05
N ARG A 177 2.15 2.99 18.31
CA ARG A 177 1.63 3.27 19.65
C ARG A 177 0.76 2.12 20.19
N TYR A 178 -0.05 1.49 19.35
CA TYR A 178 -0.79 0.28 19.69
C TYR A 178 0.16 -0.87 20.03
N ALA A 179 1.17 -1.13 19.18
CA ALA A 179 2.14 -2.19 19.39
C ALA A 179 3.05 -1.94 20.61
N GLY A 180 3.12 -0.69 21.08
CA GLY A 180 3.98 -0.28 22.19
C GLY A 180 5.44 -0.06 21.78
N VAL A 181 5.71 0.14 20.49
CA VAL A 181 7.05 0.51 19.98
C VAL A 181 7.25 2.04 20.01
N ASP A 182 6.16 2.80 19.83
CA ASP A 182 6.16 4.25 19.97
C ASP A 182 5.46 4.63 21.28
N VAL A 183 6.09 5.48 22.07
CA VAL A 183 5.54 5.99 23.34
C VAL A 183 5.65 7.50 23.31
N LEU A 184 4.51 8.19 23.46
CA LEU A 184 4.56 9.64 23.52
C LEU A 184 5.12 10.12 24.87
N PRO A 185 5.78 11.28 24.90
CA PRO A 185 6.13 11.94 26.16
C PRO A 185 4.91 12.01 27.10
N GLY A 186 5.08 11.55 28.34
CA GLY A 186 4.02 11.54 29.36
C GLY A 186 3.09 10.32 29.34
N GLU A 187 3.29 9.32 28.47
CA GLU A 187 2.56 8.05 28.55
C GLU A 187 3.27 7.06 29.50
N PRO A 188 2.64 6.68 30.64
CA PRO A 188 3.31 5.91 31.68
C PRO A 188 3.61 4.47 31.25
N ARG A 189 2.84 3.91 30.30
CA ARG A 189 3.00 2.53 29.82
C ARG A 189 2.77 2.44 28.31
N ALA A 190 3.66 1.71 27.63
CA ALA A 190 3.55 1.35 26.21
C ALA A 190 2.63 0.13 26.01
N GLY A 191 1.88 0.10 24.91
CA GLY A 191 1.03 -1.02 24.51
C GLY A 191 -0.42 -0.61 24.22
N HIS A 192 -1.35 -1.56 24.34
CA HIS A 192 -2.80 -1.38 24.14
C HIS A 192 -3.62 -2.21 25.15
N VAL A 193 -4.94 -1.98 25.14
CA VAL A 193 -5.93 -2.72 25.93
C VAL A 193 -5.99 -4.18 25.45
N PRO A 194 -5.84 -5.20 26.32
CA PRO A 194 -5.92 -6.60 25.87
C PRO A 194 -7.21 -6.90 25.12
N GLY A 195 -7.11 -7.59 23.97
CA GLY A 195 -8.25 -7.92 23.11
C GLY A 195 -8.71 -6.80 22.18
N ALA A 196 -8.16 -5.58 22.30
CA ALA A 196 -8.46 -4.51 21.36
C ALA A 196 -7.81 -4.75 19.99
N VAL A 197 -8.49 -4.32 18.93
CA VAL A 197 -8.06 -4.37 17.54
C VAL A 197 -7.52 -2.99 17.13
N SER A 198 -6.35 -2.94 16.49
CA SER A 198 -5.83 -1.66 15.96
C SER A 198 -6.66 -1.20 14.76
N ALA A 199 -7.15 0.04 14.82
CA ALA A 199 -7.93 0.68 13.76
C ALA A 199 -7.47 2.14 13.55
N PRO A 200 -6.23 2.41 13.14
CA PRO A 200 -5.69 3.77 13.12
C PRO A 200 -6.59 4.72 12.32
N TRP A 201 -7.02 5.84 12.91
CA TRP A 201 -8.01 6.76 12.31
C TRP A 201 -7.62 7.21 10.89
N THR A 202 -6.31 7.42 10.65
CA THR A 202 -5.74 7.79 9.34
C THR A 202 -6.14 6.85 8.20
N GLY A 203 -6.42 5.58 8.49
CA GLY A 203 -6.81 4.65 7.44
C GLY A 203 -8.28 4.77 7.03
N ASN A 204 -9.05 5.69 7.61
CA ASN A 204 -10.32 6.14 7.08
C ASN A 204 -10.16 7.17 5.96
N LEU A 205 -8.95 7.65 5.69
CA LEU A 205 -8.67 8.69 4.71
C LEU A 205 -7.96 8.13 3.47
N THR A 206 -8.12 8.85 2.37
CA THR A 206 -7.29 8.74 1.17
C THR A 206 -5.93 9.41 1.39
N ALA A 207 -5.02 9.29 0.41
CA ALA A 207 -3.74 10.00 0.44
C ALA A 207 -3.90 11.52 0.41
N ASP A 208 -5.02 12.02 -0.11
CA ASP A 208 -5.33 13.45 -0.22
C ASP A 208 -5.98 14.01 1.06
N GLY A 209 -6.12 13.21 2.12
CA GLY A 209 -6.67 13.64 3.41
C GLY A 209 -8.19 13.74 3.46
N VAL A 210 -8.89 13.29 2.42
CA VAL A 210 -10.36 13.16 2.40
C VAL A 210 -10.81 11.76 2.81
N PHE A 211 -12.02 11.62 3.37
CA PHE A 211 -12.58 10.35 3.78
C PHE A 211 -12.67 9.34 2.63
N LEU A 212 -12.42 8.08 2.96
CA LEU A 212 -12.69 6.97 2.06
C LEU A 212 -14.19 6.90 1.77
N PRO A 213 -14.58 6.52 0.55
CA PRO A 213 -15.97 6.28 0.23
C PRO A 213 -16.63 5.24 1.16
N PRO A 214 -17.94 5.36 1.48
CA PRO A 214 -18.63 4.50 2.43
C PRO A 214 -18.46 2.99 2.16
N GLU A 215 -18.38 2.56 0.91
CA GLU A 215 -18.13 1.17 0.54
C GLU A 215 -16.75 0.66 0.96
N ARG A 216 -15.73 1.52 0.94
CA ARG A 216 -14.37 1.19 1.39
C ARG A 216 -14.27 1.17 2.91
N LEU A 217 -14.98 2.09 3.57
CA LEU A 217 -15.10 2.10 5.03
C LEU A 217 -15.83 0.84 5.54
N ARG A 218 -16.93 0.42 4.87
CA ARG A 218 -17.62 -0.85 5.21
C ARG A 218 -16.71 -2.06 5.13
N LEU A 219 -15.93 -2.16 4.06
CA LEU A 219 -14.96 -3.25 3.90
C LEU A 219 -13.91 -3.23 5.00
N ARG A 220 -13.32 -2.07 5.27
CA ARG A 220 -12.33 -1.86 6.32
C ARG A 220 -12.85 -2.27 7.70
N TYR A 221 -14.00 -1.76 8.11
CA TYR A 221 -14.55 -2.06 9.44
C TYR A 221 -15.00 -3.53 9.56
N ARG A 222 -15.49 -4.15 8.49
CA ARG A 222 -15.75 -5.60 8.45
C ARG A 222 -14.48 -6.42 8.66
N GLU A 223 -13.36 -6.03 8.05
CA GLU A 223 -12.06 -6.69 8.27
C GLU A 223 -11.55 -6.55 9.71
N LEU A 224 -11.99 -5.51 10.41
CA LEU A 224 -11.73 -5.28 11.84
C LEU A 224 -12.72 -6.02 12.77
N GLY A 225 -13.64 -6.82 12.21
CA GLY A 225 -14.64 -7.58 12.96
C GLY A 225 -15.94 -6.82 13.22
N VAL A 226 -16.14 -5.64 12.62
CA VAL A 226 -17.40 -4.89 12.76
C VAL A 226 -18.33 -5.24 11.60
N ASP A 227 -19.35 -6.06 11.89
CA ASP A 227 -20.43 -6.38 10.96
C ASP A 227 -21.81 -6.23 11.61
N GLY A 228 -22.83 -5.95 10.78
CA GLY A 228 -24.22 -5.83 11.22
C GLY A 228 -24.39 -4.95 12.47
N ASP A 229 -24.96 -5.55 13.52
CA ASP A 229 -25.29 -4.92 14.80
C ASP A 229 -24.20 -5.10 15.87
N THR A 230 -22.96 -5.40 15.47
CA THR A 230 -21.83 -5.56 16.41
C THR A 230 -21.70 -4.33 17.31
N GLU A 231 -21.65 -4.54 18.63
CA GLU A 231 -21.31 -3.48 19.59
C GLU A 231 -19.84 -3.08 19.44
N VAL A 232 -19.57 -1.78 19.36
CA VAL A 232 -18.22 -1.26 19.14
C VAL A 232 -17.82 -0.29 20.24
N ALA A 233 -16.71 -0.55 20.91
CA ALA A 233 -16.03 0.43 21.75
C ALA A 233 -14.86 1.03 20.98
N VAL A 234 -14.74 2.35 20.92
CA VAL A 234 -13.61 3.02 20.26
C VAL A 234 -12.82 3.83 21.28
N TYR A 235 -11.50 3.74 21.24
CA TYR A 235 -10.60 4.56 22.05
C TYR A 235 -9.35 4.97 21.27
N CYS A 236 -8.59 5.92 21.81
CA CYS A 236 -7.32 6.33 21.21
C CYS A 236 -6.30 6.71 22.29
N GLY A 237 -5.54 7.80 22.12
CA GLY A 237 -4.68 8.34 23.17
C GLY A 237 -5.45 8.93 24.34
N SER A 238 -6.45 9.76 24.07
CA SER A 238 -7.17 10.55 25.08
C SER A 238 -8.65 10.80 24.73
N GLY A 239 -9.22 10.02 23.82
CA GLY A 239 -10.62 10.12 23.42
C GLY A 239 -10.92 11.20 22.38
N VAL A 240 -9.91 11.72 21.67
CA VAL A 240 -10.09 12.74 20.62
C VAL A 240 -10.18 12.10 19.23
N THR A 241 -9.09 11.52 18.72
CA THR A 241 -9.06 10.92 17.37
C THR A 241 -9.95 9.68 17.24
N ALA A 242 -10.40 9.09 18.35
CA ALA A 242 -11.41 8.03 18.35
C ALA A 242 -12.76 8.52 17.78
N CYS A 243 -13.08 9.80 17.90
CA CYS A 243 -14.30 10.38 17.32
C CYS A 243 -14.29 10.34 15.79
N HIS A 244 -13.12 10.33 15.16
CA HIS A 244 -12.98 10.17 13.72
C HIS A 244 -13.43 8.78 13.25
N ASP A 245 -13.08 7.73 14.00
CA ASP A 245 -13.58 6.38 13.73
C ASP A 245 -15.08 6.28 14.00
N LEU A 246 -15.58 6.94 15.05
CA LEU A 246 -17.00 6.96 15.37
C LEU A 246 -17.84 7.64 14.27
N LEU A 247 -17.35 8.72 13.67
CA LEU A 247 -17.98 9.33 12.49
C LEU A 247 -17.94 8.40 11.26
N ALA A 248 -16.83 7.69 11.05
CA ALA A 248 -16.73 6.73 9.95
C ALA A 248 -17.73 5.56 10.11
N LEU A 249 -17.90 5.06 11.35
CA LEU A 249 -18.90 4.05 11.70
C LEU A 249 -20.33 4.56 11.50
N GLU A 250 -20.62 5.81 11.88
CA GLU A 250 -21.90 6.46 11.64
C GLU A 250 -22.20 6.58 10.13
N LEU A 251 -21.22 7.03 9.34
CA LEU A 251 -21.36 7.20 7.89
C LEU A 251 -21.73 5.90 7.17
N ILE A 252 -21.22 4.76 7.65
CA ILE A 252 -21.53 3.46 7.05
C ILE A 252 -22.77 2.79 7.62
N GLY A 253 -23.36 3.36 8.68
CA GLY A 253 -24.48 2.79 9.42
C GLY A 253 -24.10 1.52 10.19
N ALA A 254 -22.88 1.44 10.70
CA ALA A 254 -22.46 0.36 11.59
C ALA A 254 -23.12 0.54 12.98
N GLY A 255 -23.31 -0.57 13.71
CA GLY A 255 -24.08 -0.70 14.96
C GLY A 255 -23.73 0.25 16.11
N ALA A 256 -24.19 -0.07 17.32
CA ALA A 256 -24.07 0.81 18.49
C ALA A 256 -22.60 1.04 18.90
N ALA A 257 -21.99 2.11 18.37
CA ALA A 257 -20.61 2.50 18.64
C ALA A 257 -20.50 3.55 19.74
N ALA A 258 -19.68 3.27 20.75
CA ALA A 258 -19.49 4.10 21.94
C ALA A 258 -18.01 4.48 22.13
N LEU A 259 -17.78 5.67 22.68
CA LEU A 259 -16.44 6.16 22.99
C LEU A 259 -16.01 5.66 24.37
N TYR A 260 -14.75 5.24 24.53
CA TYR A 260 -14.09 5.20 25.84
C TYR A 260 -13.25 6.47 26.03
N PRO A 261 -13.74 7.48 26.78
CA PRO A 261 -13.11 8.81 26.78
C PRO A 261 -11.75 8.81 27.47
N GLY A 262 -11.62 8.07 28.58
CA GLY A 262 -10.36 7.93 29.30
C GLY A 262 -9.23 7.41 28.39
N SER A 263 -9.60 6.54 27.44
CA SER A 263 -8.72 6.07 26.38
C SER A 263 -7.39 5.51 26.94
N TRP A 264 -6.33 5.47 26.13
CA TRP A 264 -5.04 4.97 26.59
C TRP A 264 -4.46 5.76 27.76
N SER A 265 -4.70 7.07 27.83
CA SER A 265 -4.17 7.92 28.90
C SER A 265 -4.67 7.52 30.29
N ALA A 266 -5.97 7.24 30.47
CA ALA A 266 -6.50 6.75 31.73
C ALA A 266 -6.15 5.28 31.96
N TRP A 267 -6.26 4.45 30.91
CA TRP A 267 -5.94 3.02 31.00
C TRP A 267 -4.51 2.80 31.47
N SER A 268 -3.53 3.42 30.79
CA SER A 268 -2.12 3.31 31.10
C SER A 268 -1.74 3.91 32.46
N ALA A 269 -2.54 4.84 33.02
CA ALA A 269 -2.30 5.41 34.34
C ALA A 269 -2.75 4.53 35.53
N ASP A 270 -3.62 3.53 35.33
CA ASP A 270 -4.03 2.60 36.39
C ASP A 270 -3.17 1.32 36.38
N PRO A 271 -2.20 1.15 37.30
CA PRO A 271 -1.25 0.03 37.27
C PRO A 271 -1.92 -1.34 37.40
N ARG A 272 -3.17 -1.41 37.90
CA ARG A 272 -3.92 -2.68 38.04
C ARG A 272 -4.48 -3.17 36.71
N ARG A 273 -4.59 -2.30 35.71
CA ARG A 273 -5.14 -2.66 34.40
C ARG A 273 -4.11 -3.41 33.57
N PRO A 274 -4.50 -4.53 32.93
CA PRO A 274 -3.62 -5.29 32.07
C PRO A 274 -3.25 -4.49 30.82
N VAL A 275 -2.05 -4.71 30.31
CA VAL A 275 -1.53 -4.07 29.10
C VAL A 275 -0.89 -5.14 28.24
N VAL A 276 -1.20 -5.12 26.95
CA VAL A 276 -0.53 -5.98 25.97
C VAL A 276 0.47 -5.13 25.18
N ARG A 277 1.68 -5.67 24.97
CA ARG A 277 2.69 -5.14 24.06
C ARG A 277 2.91 -6.15 22.95
N GLY A 278 3.08 -5.68 21.72
CA GLY A 278 2.95 -6.55 20.56
C GLY A 278 1.58 -7.22 20.49
N GLY A 279 1.37 -8.10 19.54
CA GLY A 279 0.02 -8.58 19.19
C GLY A 279 -0.36 -7.98 17.85
N PRO A 280 -1.26 -8.63 17.08
CA PRO A 280 -1.63 -8.11 15.80
C PRO A 280 -2.31 -6.77 16.06
N ALA A 281 -1.57 -5.68 15.85
CA ALA A 281 -2.24 -4.57 15.23
C ALA A 281 -2.98 -5.21 14.06
N VAL A 282 -4.27 -4.97 13.88
CA VAL A 282 -4.73 -4.86 12.50
C VAL A 282 -4.15 -3.55 11.95
N ALA A 283 -2.83 -3.48 11.93
CA ALA A 283 -2.14 -3.19 10.70
C ALA A 283 -2.06 -4.53 9.97
N ALA A 284 -1.51 -4.55 8.78
CA ALA A 284 -0.80 -5.73 8.35
C ALA A 284 0.05 -6.34 9.50
N GLY A 285 -0.42 -7.46 10.07
CA GLY A 285 0.31 -8.59 10.68
C GLY A 285 1.27 -8.38 11.87
N GLN A 286 1.00 -9.23 12.88
CA GLN A 286 1.94 -10.08 13.69
C GLN A 286 2.24 -9.70 15.15
N GLY A 287 2.25 -10.74 16.01
CA GLY A 287 2.53 -10.68 17.44
C GLY A 287 3.82 -11.40 17.88
N GLY A 288 4.22 -11.09 19.13
CA GLY A 288 4.84 -11.94 20.17
C GLY A 288 6.14 -12.72 19.92
N GLY A 289 7.20 -12.38 20.67
CA GLY A 289 8.31 -13.28 20.98
C GLY A 289 9.55 -12.58 21.55
N THR A 290 10.09 -13.08 22.66
CA THR A 290 11.15 -12.53 23.51
C THR A 290 12.54 -12.35 22.87
N GLY A 291 13.21 -11.24 23.20
CA GLY A 291 14.69 -11.15 23.33
C GLY A 291 15.47 -10.59 22.14
N MET A 292 16.30 -9.58 22.42
CA MET A 292 17.27 -8.88 21.54
C MET A 292 16.70 -7.86 20.53
N SER A 293 17.10 -6.60 20.73
CA SER A 293 16.86 -5.51 19.78
C SER A 293 17.57 -5.80 18.46
N THR A 294 16.81 -6.03 17.40
CA THR A 294 17.30 -5.93 16.02
C THR A 294 16.54 -4.80 15.34
N HIS A 295 17.21 -3.65 15.14
CA HIS A 295 16.69 -2.62 14.25
C HIS A 295 16.56 -3.21 12.84
N HIS A 296 15.33 -3.41 12.35
CA HIS A 296 15.08 -3.92 11.00
C HIS A 296 15.14 -2.77 10.00
N ARG A 297 16.05 -2.87 9.03
CA ARG A 297 16.21 -1.88 7.96
C ARG A 297 15.09 -2.08 6.93
N LEU A 298 14.20 -1.09 6.78
CA LEU A 298 13.32 -1.03 5.62
C LEU A 298 14.16 -0.92 4.36
N ARG A 299 13.79 -1.70 3.34
CA ARG A 299 14.46 -1.68 2.04
C ARG A 299 13.49 -1.19 0.97
N PHE A 300 13.99 -0.42 0.00
CA PHE A 300 13.19 0.18 -1.07
C PHE A 300 13.65 -0.35 -2.43
N GLY A 301 12.73 -0.90 -3.23
CA GLY A 301 12.99 -1.38 -4.57
C GLY A 301 12.44 -0.45 -5.66
N ALA A 302 12.99 -0.57 -6.86
CA ALA A 302 12.49 0.02 -8.09
C ALA A 302 12.31 -1.10 -9.13
N GLY A 303 11.45 -0.90 -10.13
CA GLY A 303 11.29 -1.89 -11.19
C GLY A 303 10.83 -1.28 -12.51
N GLY A 304 11.19 -1.94 -13.60
CA GLY A 304 10.61 -1.63 -14.90
C GLY A 304 9.17 -2.15 -14.95
N ALA A 305 8.20 -1.25 -15.16
CA ALA A 305 6.81 -1.64 -15.39
C ALA A 305 6.70 -2.60 -16.58
N VAL A 306 5.60 -3.37 -16.65
CA VAL A 306 5.33 -4.31 -17.75
C VAL A 306 5.23 -3.58 -19.10
N GLY A 307 6.37 -3.52 -19.79
CA GLY A 307 6.55 -2.93 -21.12
C GLY A 307 6.48 -1.40 -21.12
N GLY A 308 7.30 -0.77 -21.98
CA GLY A 308 7.28 0.69 -22.20
C GLY A 308 8.66 1.33 -22.26
N LEU A 309 9.64 0.75 -21.59
CA LEU A 309 11.04 1.22 -21.59
C LEU A 309 11.87 0.48 -22.64
N SER A 310 12.69 1.22 -23.38
CA SER A 310 13.78 0.66 -24.18
C SER A 310 14.88 0.08 -23.28
N ALA A 311 15.75 -0.77 -23.85
CA ALA A 311 16.87 -1.34 -23.11
C ALA A 311 17.79 -0.29 -22.46
N GLY A 312 18.01 0.84 -23.14
CA GLY A 312 18.77 1.98 -22.60
C GLY A 312 18.07 2.60 -21.41
N GLN A 313 16.78 2.92 -21.53
CA GLN A 313 16.00 3.52 -20.45
C GLN A 313 15.89 2.61 -19.22
N THR A 314 15.75 1.29 -19.42
CA THR A 314 15.76 0.33 -18.31
C THR A 314 17.09 0.34 -17.57
N LEU A 315 18.21 0.41 -18.31
CA LEU A 315 19.54 0.49 -17.70
C LEU A 315 19.74 1.81 -16.95
N ASP A 316 19.37 2.94 -17.56
CA ASP A 316 19.49 4.26 -16.96
C ASP A 316 18.69 4.35 -15.65
N LEU A 317 17.48 3.79 -15.63
CA LEU A 317 16.65 3.70 -14.43
C LEU A 317 17.32 2.84 -13.34
N ALA A 318 17.87 1.67 -13.71
CA ALA A 318 18.53 0.80 -12.74
C ALA A 318 19.79 1.42 -12.15
N GLN A 319 20.58 2.15 -12.95
CA GLN A 319 21.75 2.88 -12.49
C GLN A 319 21.36 4.05 -11.59
N SER A 320 20.31 4.79 -11.96
CA SER A 320 19.78 5.88 -11.13
C SER A 320 19.27 5.35 -9.78
N ALA A 321 18.57 4.21 -9.77
CA ALA A 321 18.10 3.57 -8.54
C ALA A 321 19.27 3.15 -7.63
N ASP A 322 20.34 2.56 -8.21
CA ASP A 322 21.55 2.20 -7.48
C ASP A 322 22.26 3.45 -6.90
N GLU A 323 22.36 4.54 -7.66
CA GLU A 323 22.95 5.80 -7.21
C GLU A 323 22.16 6.49 -6.09
N LEU A 324 20.82 6.39 -6.15
CA LEU A 324 19.91 6.91 -5.14
C LEU A 324 19.82 6.03 -3.88
N GLY A 325 20.48 4.87 -3.88
CA GLY A 325 20.54 3.98 -2.72
C GLY A 325 19.33 3.06 -2.57
N TYR A 326 18.60 2.77 -3.65
CA TYR A 326 17.60 1.71 -3.64
C TYR A 326 18.27 0.34 -3.44
N ASP A 327 17.52 -0.56 -2.82
CA ASP A 327 17.98 -1.86 -2.37
C ASP A 327 17.80 -2.98 -3.41
N LEU A 328 16.80 -2.90 -4.30
CA LEU A 328 16.54 -3.91 -5.34
C LEU A 328 16.03 -3.26 -6.63
N PHE A 329 16.44 -3.82 -7.77
CA PHE A 329 15.84 -3.55 -9.07
C PHE A 329 15.19 -4.80 -9.66
N THR A 330 13.93 -4.73 -10.11
CA THR A 330 13.21 -5.90 -10.67
C THR A 330 12.72 -5.75 -12.10
N LEU A 331 12.63 -6.90 -12.80
CA LEU A 331 12.06 -7.03 -14.15
C LEU A 331 11.04 -8.18 -14.24
N SER A 332 9.93 -7.95 -14.94
CA SER A 332 8.87 -8.94 -15.15
C SER A 332 9.13 -9.86 -16.35
N ASP A 333 8.68 -11.11 -16.26
CA ASP A 333 8.91 -12.15 -17.27
C ASP A 333 7.71 -12.31 -18.23
N HIS A 334 7.49 -11.30 -19.07
CA HIS A 334 6.45 -11.30 -20.11
C HIS A 334 7.10 -11.30 -21.50
N LEU A 335 7.32 -12.47 -22.08
CA LEU A 335 8.09 -12.65 -23.31
C LEU A 335 7.24 -12.53 -24.60
N HIS A 336 5.91 -12.56 -24.45
CA HIS A 336 4.95 -12.46 -25.55
C HIS A 336 3.99 -11.30 -25.31
N GLY A 337 3.78 -10.44 -26.31
CA GLY A 337 2.83 -9.33 -26.23
C GLY A 337 3.10 -8.20 -27.22
N GLY A 338 2.23 -7.19 -27.24
CA GLY A 338 2.33 -6.02 -28.12
C GLY A 338 3.28 -4.91 -27.63
N ARG A 339 3.95 -5.11 -26.49
CA ARG A 339 4.90 -4.15 -25.91
C ARG A 339 6.30 -4.77 -25.90
N PRO A 340 7.34 -4.02 -26.31
CA PRO A 340 8.71 -4.49 -26.17
C PRO A 340 9.03 -4.81 -24.70
N SER A 341 9.57 -5.99 -24.46
CA SER A 341 10.04 -6.46 -23.17
C SER A 341 11.42 -7.10 -23.33
N LEU A 342 12.22 -7.05 -22.27
CA LEU A 342 13.50 -7.75 -22.21
C LEU A 342 13.32 -9.10 -21.54
N GLU A 343 14.08 -10.09 -21.99
CA GLU A 343 14.22 -11.34 -21.24
C GLU A 343 14.94 -11.01 -19.91
N PRO A 344 14.30 -11.29 -18.75
CA PRO A 344 14.71 -10.68 -17.50
C PRO A 344 16.06 -11.19 -16.99
N LEU A 345 16.41 -12.47 -17.11
CA LEU A 345 17.67 -12.97 -16.55
C LEU A 345 18.89 -12.46 -17.34
N THR A 346 18.76 -12.33 -18.65
CA THR A 346 19.76 -11.71 -19.53
C THR A 346 19.92 -10.23 -19.20
N ALA A 347 18.81 -9.50 -19.08
CA ALA A 347 18.83 -8.08 -18.75
C ALA A 347 19.39 -7.81 -17.35
N LEU A 348 18.98 -8.58 -16.34
CA LEU A 348 19.46 -8.44 -14.96
C LEU A 348 20.96 -8.75 -14.85
N SER A 349 21.49 -9.68 -15.66
CA SER A 349 22.94 -9.93 -15.73
C SER A 349 23.70 -8.70 -16.22
N TRP A 350 23.17 -8.03 -17.25
CA TRP A 350 23.77 -6.79 -17.76
C TRP A 350 23.63 -5.63 -16.77
N ILE A 351 22.46 -5.46 -16.16
CA ILE A 351 22.21 -4.44 -15.14
C ILE A 351 23.14 -4.64 -13.95
N ALA A 352 23.27 -5.87 -13.44
CA ALA A 352 24.19 -6.17 -12.34
C ALA A 352 25.64 -5.82 -12.70
N ALA A 353 26.06 -6.03 -13.94
CA ALA A 353 27.41 -5.62 -14.39
C ALA A 353 27.60 -4.09 -14.47
N ARG A 354 26.52 -3.30 -14.46
CA ARG A 354 26.52 -1.85 -14.60
C ARG A 354 26.10 -1.10 -13.34
N THR A 355 25.74 -1.82 -12.29
CA THR A 355 25.40 -1.29 -10.96
C THR A 355 26.36 -1.82 -9.91
N ARG A 356 26.48 -1.11 -8.79
CA ARG A 356 27.47 -1.37 -7.74
C ARG A 356 26.88 -2.10 -6.55
N THR A 357 25.71 -1.69 -6.07
CA THR A 357 25.20 -2.10 -4.75
C THR A 357 23.80 -2.66 -4.77
N ILE A 358 22.94 -2.21 -5.67
CA ILE A 358 21.54 -2.64 -5.76
C ILE A 358 21.43 -4.14 -6.03
N GLU A 359 20.54 -4.83 -5.31
CA GLU A 359 20.19 -6.20 -5.66
C GLU A 359 19.46 -6.22 -7.01
N VAL A 360 19.44 -7.36 -7.69
CA VAL A 360 18.69 -7.57 -8.92
C VAL A 360 17.74 -8.73 -8.76
N GLY A 361 16.52 -8.63 -9.28
CA GLY A 361 15.56 -9.72 -9.13
C GLY A 361 14.48 -9.78 -10.20
N THR A 362 13.78 -10.89 -10.23
CA THR A 362 12.67 -11.10 -11.16
C THR A 362 11.35 -10.77 -10.47
N ASN A 363 10.50 -9.96 -11.11
CA ASN A 363 9.11 -9.74 -10.72
C ASN A 363 8.26 -10.93 -11.23
N VAL A 364 8.53 -12.07 -10.61
CA VAL A 364 8.27 -13.47 -11.01
C VAL A 364 8.72 -13.89 -12.41
N LEU A 365 9.51 -14.97 -12.46
CA LEU A 365 9.67 -15.79 -13.66
C LEU A 365 8.44 -16.66 -13.86
N GLY A 366 7.93 -16.68 -15.08
CA GLY A 366 6.89 -17.62 -15.48
C GLY A 366 7.50 -18.99 -15.69
N LEU A 367 7.35 -19.91 -14.71
CA LEU A 367 7.91 -21.26 -14.80
C LEU A 367 7.63 -22.01 -16.11
N PRO A 368 6.47 -21.88 -16.78
CA PRO A 368 6.27 -22.60 -18.04
C PRO A 368 7.27 -22.22 -19.15
N TYR A 369 7.91 -21.04 -19.10
CA TYR A 369 8.89 -20.64 -20.11
C TYR A 369 10.21 -21.40 -20.04
N ARG A 370 10.59 -21.95 -18.87
CA ARG A 370 11.93 -22.51 -18.64
C ARG A 370 11.88 -23.68 -17.67
N GLU A 371 12.56 -24.77 -18.04
CA GLU A 371 12.66 -25.96 -17.18
C GLU A 371 13.40 -25.66 -15.86
N PRO A 372 13.01 -26.28 -14.72
CA PRO A 372 13.60 -25.99 -13.41
C PRO A 372 15.12 -26.15 -13.35
N PRO A 373 15.76 -27.17 -13.97
CA PRO A 373 17.22 -27.25 -14.01
C PRO A 373 17.89 -26.07 -14.73
N VAL A 374 17.27 -25.57 -15.81
CA VAL A 374 17.77 -24.40 -16.56
C VAL A 374 17.62 -23.13 -15.72
N VAL A 375 16.50 -22.98 -15.01
CA VAL A 375 16.30 -21.88 -14.05
C VAL A 375 17.36 -21.93 -12.96
N ALA A 376 17.61 -23.11 -12.37
CA ALA A 376 18.61 -23.29 -11.33
C ALA A 376 20.01 -22.87 -11.81
N LYS A 377 20.42 -23.35 -12.99
CA LYS A 377 21.72 -23.02 -13.56
C LYS A 377 21.87 -21.54 -13.91
N THR A 378 20.82 -20.94 -14.47
CA THR A 378 20.84 -19.52 -14.88
C THR A 378 20.88 -18.63 -13.64
N ALA A 379 20.03 -18.88 -12.65
CA ALA A 379 20.02 -18.13 -11.39
C ALA A 379 21.36 -18.21 -10.65
N GLU A 380 21.96 -19.41 -10.59
CA GLU A 380 23.32 -19.59 -10.05
C GLU A 380 24.34 -18.71 -10.76
N THR A 381 24.29 -18.68 -12.09
CA THR A 381 25.22 -17.90 -12.91
C THR A 381 25.04 -16.40 -12.67
N VAL A 382 23.80 -15.89 -12.64
CA VAL A 382 23.52 -14.47 -12.37
C VAL A 382 23.91 -14.08 -10.94
N ASP A 383 23.59 -14.89 -9.94
CA ASP A 383 23.98 -14.64 -8.55
C ASP A 383 25.51 -14.59 -8.42
N ARG A 384 26.22 -15.52 -9.06
CA ARG A 384 27.68 -15.53 -9.07
C ARG A 384 28.28 -14.29 -9.73
N LEU A 385 27.80 -13.92 -10.92
CA LEU A 385 28.31 -12.78 -11.67
C LEU A 385 28.01 -11.44 -10.96
N SER A 386 26.87 -11.36 -10.30
CA SER A 386 26.45 -10.17 -9.55
C SER A 386 27.11 -10.05 -8.18
N GLY A 387 27.84 -11.08 -7.71
CA GLY A 387 28.48 -11.08 -6.40
C GLY A 387 27.52 -11.40 -5.25
N GLY A 388 26.49 -12.20 -5.49
CA GLY A 388 25.49 -12.61 -4.50
C GLY A 388 24.29 -11.68 -4.41
N ARG A 389 24.00 -10.90 -5.46
CA ARG A 389 22.97 -9.85 -5.47
C ARG A 389 21.64 -10.30 -6.09
N LEU A 390 21.50 -11.57 -6.48
CA LEU A 390 20.27 -12.05 -7.11
C LEU A 390 19.20 -12.37 -6.05
N VAL A 391 17.97 -11.96 -6.35
CA VAL A 391 16.74 -12.51 -5.77
C VAL A 391 15.90 -13.16 -6.86
N LEU A 392 15.61 -14.45 -6.70
CA LEU A 392 14.86 -15.24 -7.69
C LEU A 392 13.36 -15.21 -7.39
N GLY A 393 12.63 -14.30 -8.02
CA GLY A 393 11.17 -14.35 -8.04
C GLY A 393 10.65 -15.45 -8.96
N LEU A 394 9.74 -16.31 -8.47
CA LEU A 394 9.11 -17.39 -9.23
C LEU A 394 7.57 -17.31 -9.16
N GLY A 395 6.91 -17.67 -10.25
CA GLY A 395 5.46 -17.75 -10.35
C GLY A 395 4.99 -18.93 -11.20
N GLY A 396 3.77 -19.40 -10.92
CA GLY A 396 3.16 -20.52 -11.66
C GLY A 396 2.71 -20.18 -13.09
N GLY A 397 2.81 -18.91 -13.50
CA GLY A 397 2.38 -18.43 -14.82
C GLY A 397 0.89 -18.08 -14.88
N GLY A 398 0.55 -16.81 -14.66
CA GLY A 398 -0.84 -16.33 -14.62
C GLY A 398 -1.46 -15.98 -15.98
N PHE A 399 -0.67 -15.93 -17.05
CA PHE A 399 -1.07 -15.45 -18.37
C PHE A 399 -0.99 -16.58 -19.40
N ASP A 400 -1.95 -17.51 -19.32
CA ASP A 400 -1.94 -18.77 -20.10
C ASP A 400 -1.82 -18.57 -21.62
N HIS A 401 -2.37 -17.47 -22.14
CA HIS A 401 -2.29 -17.13 -23.55
C HIS A 401 -0.85 -16.86 -24.04
N GLU A 402 0.03 -16.30 -23.19
CA GLU A 402 1.42 -16.03 -23.55
C GLU A 402 2.21 -17.34 -23.72
N PHE A 403 1.98 -18.29 -22.81
CA PHE A 403 2.60 -19.61 -22.89
C PHE A 403 2.09 -20.40 -24.08
N ALA A 404 0.77 -20.36 -24.34
CA ALA A 404 0.17 -21.01 -25.49
C ALA A 404 0.72 -20.47 -26.82
N ALA A 405 1.01 -19.17 -26.90
CA ALA A 405 1.61 -18.55 -28.09
C ALA A 405 3.03 -19.08 -28.40
N PHE A 406 3.73 -19.60 -27.40
CA PHE A 406 5.02 -20.28 -27.56
C PHE A 406 4.90 -21.81 -27.65
N GLY A 407 3.67 -22.34 -27.77
CA GLY A 407 3.42 -23.78 -27.85
C GLY A 407 3.60 -24.53 -26.52
N LEU A 408 3.60 -23.82 -25.40
CA LEU A 408 3.80 -24.39 -24.07
C LEU A 408 2.46 -24.87 -23.50
N ALA A 409 2.46 -26.04 -22.86
CA ALA A 409 1.26 -26.66 -22.32
C ALA A 409 0.65 -25.83 -21.19
N GLY A 410 -0.65 -25.59 -21.28
CA GLY A 410 -1.43 -24.97 -20.20
C GLY A 410 -1.54 -25.90 -18.98
N ARG A 411 -1.49 -25.31 -17.78
CA ARG A 411 -1.70 -26.03 -16.52
C ARG A 411 -2.96 -25.50 -15.85
N SER A 412 -3.76 -26.37 -15.23
CA SER A 412 -4.84 -25.92 -14.36
C SER A 412 -4.29 -25.17 -13.14
N PRO A 413 -5.08 -24.34 -12.45
CA PRO A 413 -4.60 -23.61 -11.26
C PRO A 413 -3.98 -24.52 -10.18
N GLY A 414 -4.54 -25.71 -9.96
CA GLY A 414 -3.97 -26.69 -9.03
C GLY A 414 -2.61 -27.22 -9.49
N GLN A 415 -2.50 -27.58 -10.77
CA GLN A 415 -1.26 -28.03 -11.38
C GLN A 415 -0.18 -26.94 -11.40
N LYS A 416 -0.54 -25.66 -11.50
CA LYS A 416 0.43 -24.55 -11.38
C LYS A 416 1.08 -24.51 -9.99
N VAL A 417 0.30 -24.72 -8.93
CA VAL A 417 0.79 -24.75 -7.55
C VAL A 417 1.63 -26.01 -7.29
N ALA A 418 1.18 -27.17 -7.77
CA ALA A 418 1.93 -28.43 -7.66
C ALA A 418 3.26 -28.35 -8.44
N ALA A 419 3.24 -27.89 -9.69
CA ALA A 419 4.45 -27.69 -10.48
C ALA A 419 5.41 -26.70 -9.81
N LEU A 420 4.91 -25.60 -9.24
CA LEU A 420 5.77 -24.63 -8.54
C LEU A 420 6.48 -25.26 -7.33
N ARG A 421 5.80 -26.14 -6.58
CA ARG A 421 6.39 -26.92 -5.48
C ARG A 421 7.53 -27.82 -5.97
N GLU A 422 7.26 -28.63 -7.00
CA GLU A 422 8.25 -29.54 -7.59
C GLU A 422 9.47 -28.76 -8.11
N ALA A 423 9.24 -27.67 -8.82
CA ALA A 423 10.29 -26.83 -9.37
C ALA A 423 11.20 -26.24 -8.27
N ILE A 424 10.64 -25.73 -7.17
CA ILE A 424 11.45 -25.20 -6.05
C ILE A 424 12.30 -26.31 -5.43
N GLY A 425 11.75 -27.52 -5.27
CA GLY A 425 12.48 -28.68 -4.78
C GLY A 425 13.67 -29.03 -5.68
N ILE A 426 13.44 -29.14 -6.99
CA ILE A 426 14.48 -29.41 -7.99
C ILE A 426 15.56 -28.31 -7.97
N ILE A 427 15.16 -27.04 -8.00
CA ILE A 427 16.09 -25.90 -8.04
C ILE A 427 16.98 -25.88 -6.80
N ARG A 428 16.40 -26.00 -5.60
CA ARG A 428 17.16 -26.03 -4.34
C ARG A 428 18.06 -27.26 -4.25
N GLY A 429 17.59 -28.41 -4.71
CA GLY A 429 18.40 -29.63 -4.79
C GLY A 429 19.62 -29.44 -5.67
N LEU A 430 19.44 -28.90 -6.87
CA LEU A 430 20.55 -28.70 -7.82
C LEU A 430 21.59 -27.70 -7.30
N TRP A 431 21.18 -26.69 -6.53
CA TRP A 431 22.11 -25.75 -5.90
C TRP A 431 23.02 -26.37 -4.84
N THR A 432 22.72 -27.57 -4.34
CA THR A 432 23.63 -28.31 -3.44
C THR A 432 24.91 -28.79 -4.13
N GLY A 433 24.88 -28.93 -5.47
CA GLY A 433 25.97 -29.51 -6.25
C GLY A 433 25.92 -31.03 -6.37
N GLU A 434 25.05 -31.70 -5.61
CA GLU A 434 24.84 -33.14 -5.69
C GLU A 434 23.92 -33.51 -6.86
N PRO A 435 24.02 -34.75 -7.41
CA PRO A 435 23.08 -35.26 -8.39
C PRO A 435 21.65 -35.27 -7.85
N VAL A 436 20.72 -34.71 -8.63
CA VAL A 436 19.29 -34.67 -8.34
C VAL A 436 18.54 -35.54 -9.33
N SER A 437 17.86 -36.53 -8.79
CA SER A 437 16.81 -37.29 -9.49
C SER A 437 15.47 -36.94 -8.85
N PHE A 438 14.49 -36.60 -9.69
CA PHE A 438 13.13 -36.23 -9.28
C PHE A 438 12.14 -36.80 -10.29
N ASP A 439 11.11 -37.49 -9.81
CA ASP A 439 10.09 -38.11 -10.65
C ASP A 439 8.72 -37.67 -10.14
N GLY A 440 8.26 -36.51 -10.62
CA GLY A 440 6.99 -35.90 -10.18
C GLY A 440 5.94 -35.85 -11.29
N ASP A 441 4.80 -35.27 -10.95
CA ASP A 441 3.64 -35.17 -11.86
C ASP A 441 3.87 -34.12 -12.96
N HIS A 442 4.80 -33.19 -12.74
CA HIS A 442 5.05 -32.06 -13.66
C HIS A 442 6.46 -32.00 -14.21
N TYR A 443 7.45 -32.50 -13.46
CA TYR A 443 8.84 -32.52 -13.90
C TYR A 443 9.47 -33.87 -13.61
N THR A 444 10.27 -34.33 -14.57
CA THR A 444 11.16 -35.49 -14.40
C THR A 444 12.60 -35.04 -14.63
N VAL A 445 13.47 -35.36 -13.69
CA VAL A 445 14.90 -35.08 -13.72
C VAL A 445 15.63 -36.36 -13.34
N ARG A 446 16.66 -36.73 -14.08
CA ARG A 446 17.45 -37.95 -13.83
C ARG A 446 18.91 -37.57 -13.72
N ASP A 447 19.48 -37.79 -12.54
CA ASP A 447 20.89 -37.59 -12.18
C ASP A 447 21.45 -36.24 -12.65
N ALA A 448 20.63 -35.19 -12.58
CA ALA A 448 21.03 -33.88 -13.03
C ALA A 448 21.95 -33.21 -12.01
N VAL A 449 23.02 -32.62 -12.51
CA VAL A 449 23.99 -31.85 -11.73
C VAL A 449 24.18 -30.51 -12.41
N ILE A 450 24.25 -29.43 -11.64
CA ILE A 450 24.72 -28.14 -12.14
C ILE A 450 26.09 -27.82 -11.52
N ALA A 451 27.03 -27.41 -12.36
CA ALA A 451 28.35 -26.97 -11.95
C ALA A 451 28.64 -25.58 -12.54
N PRO A 452 29.25 -24.66 -11.78
CA PRO A 452 29.45 -24.76 -10.33
C PRO A 452 28.13 -24.76 -9.54
N ALA A 453 28.15 -25.34 -8.34
CA ALA A 453 27.06 -25.25 -7.38
C ALA A 453 26.90 -23.81 -6.85
N ALA A 454 25.74 -23.50 -6.28
CA ALA A 454 25.48 -22.18 -5.73
C ALA A 454 26.42 -21.89 -4.55
N ARG A 455 27.03 -20.71 -4.54
CA ARG A 455 27.96 -20.29 -3.46
C ARG A 455 27.26 -19.98 -2.15
N ARG A 456 25.96 -19.68 -2.22
CA ARG A 456 25.10 -19.28 -1.12
C ARG A 456 23.68 -19.73 -1.41
N PRO A 457 22.80 -19.77 -0.40
CA PRO A 457 21.38 -19.87 -0.63
C PRO A 457 20.88 -18.63 -1.39
N ILE A 458 20.48 -18.82 -2.65
CA ILE A 458 19.87 -17.76 -3.47
C ILE A 458 18.42 -17.62 -3.01
N PRO A 459 17.97 -16.43 -2.56
CA PRO A 459 16.61 -16.24 -2.08
C PRO A 459 15.59 -16.51 -3.19
N ILE A 460 14.61 -17.36 -2.90
CA ILE A 460 13.46 -17.61 -3.76
C ILE A 460 12.25 -16.86 -3.20
N TRP A 461 11.71 -15.92 -3.98
CA TRP A 461 10.46 -15.24 -3.63
C TRP A 461 9.33 -15.69 -4.54
N LEU A 462 8.13 -15.87 -4.00
CA LEU A 462 6.99 -16.33 -4.80
C LEU A 462 6.00 -15.19 -5.06
N GLY A 463 5.60 -15.04 -6.31
CA GLY A 463 4.38 -14.28 -6.64
C GLY A 463 3.19 -15.20 -6.65
N SER A 464 2.55 -15.31 -5.50
CA SER A 464 1.49 -16.27 -5.22
C SER A 464 0.19 -15.58 -4.82
N TYR A 465 -0.93 -16.19 -5.19
CA TYR A 465 -2.28 -15.73 -4.90
C TYR A 465 -3.20 -16.91 -4.57
N GLY A 466 -4.17 -16.67 -3.68
CA GLY A 466 -5.10 -17.69 -3.20
C GLY A 466 -4.50 -18.63 -2.14
N PRO A 467 -5.35 -19.31 -1.35
CA PRO A 467 -4.95 -19.98 -0.12
C PRO A 467 -3.91 -21.10 -0.33
N ARG A 468 -4.06 -21.89 -1.39
CA ARG A 468 -3.12 -23.00 -1.70
C ARG A 468 -1.73 -22.50 -2.08
N SER A 469 -1.64 -21.43 -2.87
CA SER A 469 -0.35 -20.88 -3.32
C SER A 469 0.34 -20.08 -2.21
N LEU A 470 -0.43 -19.45 -1.31
CA LEU A 470 0.13 -18.80 -0.12
C LEU A 470 0.61 -19.79 0.93
N ALA A 471 -0.09 -20.90 1.12
CA ALA A 471 0.40 -21.99 1.97
C ALA A 471 1.77 -22.50 1.47
N LEU A 472 1.91 -22.71 0.15
CA LEU A 472 3.19 -23.07 -0.47
C LEU A 472 4.28 -22.00 -0.23
N THR A 473 3.91 -20.72 -0.27
CA THR A 473 4.84 -19.61 -0.02
C THR A 473 5.38 -19.64 1.39
N GLY A 474 4.51 -19.87 2.38
CA GLY A 474 4.97 -19.99 3.77
C GLY A 474 5.77 -21.24 4.07
N GLU A 475 5.64 -22.27 3.24
CA GLU A 475 6.38 -23.51 3.39
C GLU A 475 7.77 -23.45 2.76
N LEU A 476 7.90 -22.89 1.55
CA LEU A 476 9.11 -23.06 0.74
C LEU A 476 9.82 -21.77 0.32
N ALA A 477 9.20 -20.60 0.46
CA ALA A 477 9.76 -19.35 -0.04
C ALA A 477 10.56 -18.60 1.02
N ASP A 478 11.63 -17.91 0.57
CA ASP A 478 12.40 -16.96 1.38
C ASP A 478 11.76 -15.56 1.35
N GLY A 479 10.70 -15.39 0.58
CA GLY A 479 9.88 -14.19 0.55
C GLY A 479 8.68 -14.23 -0.38
N TRP A 480 7.90 -13.17 -0.37
CA TRP A 480 6.62 -13.08 -1.09
C TRP A 480 6.49 -11.79 -1.88
N LEU A 481 6.07 -11.90 -3.14
CA LEU A 481 5.80 -10.83 -4.10
C LEU A 481 4.28 -10.72 -4.36
N PRO A 482 3.51 -9.96 -3.57
CA PRO A 482 2.09 -9.81 -3.81
C PRO A 482 1.84 -9.01 -5.09
N ARG A 483 1.00 -9.55 -5.97
CA ARG A 483 0.48 -8.78 -7.11
C ARG A 483 -0.47 -7.72 -6.60
N SER A 484 -0.37 -6.49 -7.10
CA SER A 484 -1.37 -5.44 -6.88
C SER A 484 -2.75 -6.01 -7.26
N GLY A 485 -3.49 -6.32 -6.19
CA GLY A 485 -4.77 -7.03 -6.04
C GLY A 485 -4.98 -8.41 -6.66
N GLY A 486 -4.01 -9.29 -6.47
CA GLY A 486 -4.23 -10.74 -6.32
C GLY A 486 -4.23 -11.19 -4.85
N SER A 487 -4.47 -10.26 -3.93
CA SER A 487 -4.59 -10.53 -2.51
C SER A 487 -5.74 -11.53 -2.24
N PRO A 488 -5.64 -12.48 -1.29
CA PRO A 488 -6.80 -13.22 -0.78
C PRO A 488 -7.80 -12.30 -0.09
N TRP A 489 -7.35 -11.09 0.22
CA TRP A 489 -8.14 -9.99 0.71
C TRP A 489 -8.90 -9.35 -0.47
N PRO A 490 -10.22 -9.13 -0.33
CA PRO A 490 -11.11 -8.87 -1.45
C PRO A 490 -10.70 -7.60 -2.23
N ARG A 491 -10.52 -7.76 -3.54
CA ARG A 491 -10.77 -6.66 -4.47
C ARG A 491 -12.29 -6.48 -4.62
N PRO A 492 -12.86 -5.28 -4.43
CA PRO A 492 -14.24 -5.04 -4.86
C PRO A 492 -14.26 -5.13 -6.39
N SER A 493 -15.00 -6.11 -6.93
CA SER A 493 -15.34 -6.10 -8.36
C SER A 493 -16.64 -5.33 -8.59
N PRO A 494 -16.72 -4.53 -9.66
CA PRO A 494 -17.84 -3.65 -9.96
C PRO A 494 -18.97 -4.46 -10.62
N CYS A 495 -20.10 -4.62 -9.93
CA CYS A 495 -21.34 -5.02 -10.60
C CYS A 495 -22.09 -3.76 -11.05
N ALA A 496 -21.72 -3.27 -12.23
CA ALA A 496 -22.69 -2.65 -13.12
C ALA A 496 -23.02 -3.67 -14.21
N ALA A 497 -24.18 -4.31 -14.12
CA ALA A 497 -24.96 -4.74 -15.27
C ALA A 497 -26.45 -4.77 -14.89
N PRO A 498 -27.34 -4.37 -15.81
CA PRO A 498 -28.69 -3.90 -15.50
C PRO A 498 -29.66 -5.06 -15.35
N TYR A 499 -30.50 -5.04 -14.32
CA TYR A 499 -31.75 -5.80 -14.33
C TYR A 499 -32.92 -4.84 -14.50
N ALA A 500 -33.40 -4.79 -15.74
CA ALA A 500 -34.74 -4.35 -16.08
C ALA A 500 -35.77 -5.15 -15.28
N GLY A 501 -36.85 -4.47 -14.92
CA GLY A 501 -37.71 -4.84 -13.80
C GLY A 501 -38.49 -6.14 -13.93
N ARG A 502 -38.96 -6.60 -12.77
CA ARG A 502 -40.25 -7.27 -12.61
C ARG A 502 -40.79 -6.98 -11.22
N ARG A 503 -42.00 -6.43 -11.20
CA ARG A 503 -42.85 -6.20 -10.02
C ARG A 503 -43.27 -7.54 -9.41
N GLY A 504 -43.37 -7.60 -8.07
CA GLY A 504 -44.03 -8.70 -7.34
C GLY A 504 -43.92 -8.50 -5.83
N ALA A 505 -45.07 -8.40 -5.16
CA ALA A 505 -45.28 -7.97 -3.78
C ALA A 505 -45.08 -9.11 -2.71
N PRO A 506 -45.29 -8.86 -1.39
CA PRO A 506 -44.63 -9.56 -0.27
C PRO A 506 -45.42 -10.71 0.37
N GLY A 507 -44.70 -11.58 1.10
CA GLY A 507 -45.25 -12.36 2.22
C GLY A 507 -44.72 -13.79 2.34
N ALA A 508 -44.01 -14.11 3.43
CA ALA A 508 -44.21 -15.30 4.28
C ALA A 508 -43.04 -15.51 5.28
N THR A 509 -43.43 -15.83 6.51
CA THR A 509 -42.68 -16.09 7.75
C THR A 509 -41.85 -17.38 7.74
N PRO A 510 -40.84 -17.54 8.63
CA PRO A 510 -40.04 -18.75 8.74
C PRO A 510 -40.59 -19.75 9.76
N THR A 511 -40.56 -21.04 9.45
CA THR A 511 -40.78 -22.14 10.40
C THR A 511 -39.56 -23.04 10.55
N ARG A 512 -39.31 -23.39 11.81
CA ARG A 512 -38.31 -24.34 12.32
C ARG A 512 -38.52 -25.76 11.78
N SER A 513 -37.41 -26.51 11.68
CA SER A 513 -37.39 -27.93 12.05
C SER A 513 -35.99 -28.34 12.56
N ARG A 514 -36.00 -29.30 13.49
CA ARG A 514 -34.91 -29.80 14.34
C ARG A 514 -34.46 -31.19 13.86
N ALA A 515 -33.13 -31.39 13.78
CA ALA A 515 -32.31 -32.56 14.20
C ALA A 515 -32.48 -33.94 13.49
N PRO A 516 -31.64 -34.99 13.74
CA PRO A 516 -30.31 -35.08 14.43
C PRO A 516 -29.23 -36.02 13.76
N ALA A 517 -28.02 -35.97 14.36
CA ALA A 517 -27.01 -37.05 14.60
C ALA A 517 -26.21 -37.72 13.45
N THR A 518 -24.87 -37.75 13.58
CA THR A 518 -24.14 -38.94 14.07
C THR A 518 -22.63 -38.67 14.27
N SER A 519 -22.12 -39.25 15.35
CA SER A 519 -20.74 -39.33 15.81
C SER A 519 -19.92 -40.37 15.04
N GLY A 520 -18.63 -40.11 14.81
CA GLY A 520 -17.67 -41.10 14.34
C GLY A 520 -16.27 -40.80 14.88
N SER A 521 -15.91 -41.45 15.98
CA SER A 521 -14.57 -41.51 16.54
C SER A 521 -13.66 -42.39 15.69
N SER A 522 -12.41 -41.99 15.47
CA SER A 522 -11.34 -42.93 15.14
C SER A 522 -9.99 -42.42 15.67
N SER A 523 -9.37 -43.33 16.41
CA SER A 523 -8.11 -43.24 17.17
C SER A 523 -6.87 -43.33 16.28
N ILE A 524 -5.82 -42.56 16.60
CA ILE A 524 -4.48 -42.62 15.98
C ILE A 524 -3.47 -43.24 16.98
N PRO A 525 -2.61 -44.19 16.59
CA PRO A 525 -1.57 -44.78 17.46
C PRO A 525 -0.24 -43.99 17.42
N PRO A 526 0.66 -44.16 18.41
CA PRO A 526 1.86 -43.34 18.57
C PRO A 526 3.08 -43.91 17.82
N GLY A 527 3.88 -43.04 17.18
CA GLY A 527 5.10 -43.49 16.49
C GLY A 527 6.10 -42.39 16.15
N ARG A 528 7.18 -42.33 16.95
CA ARG A 528 8.58 -41.94 16.66
C ARG A 528 8.89 -40.58 15.97
N ARG A 529 9.57 -39.72 16.71
CA ARG A 529 10.30 -38.52 16.24
C ARG A 529 11.64 -38.92 15.57
N PRO A 530 12.06 -38.23 14.50
CA PRO A 530 13.47 -37.99 14.24
C PRO A 530 13.86 -36.56 14.64
N ARG A 531 15.07 -36.44 15.21
CA ARG A 531 15.77 -35.16 15.43
C ARG A 531 16.38 -34.72 14.09
N SER A 532 16.21 -33.46 13.70
CA SER A 532 17.19 -32.79 12.84
C SER A 532 17.21 -31.29 13.12
N SER A 533 18.43 -30.78 13.22
CA SER A 533 18.84 -29.41 13.49
C SER A 533 19.27 -28.75 12.18
N SER A 534 18.68 -27.61 11.82
CA SER A 534 19.25 -26.60 10.91
C SER A 534 18.57 -25.25 11.13
N PRO A 535 19.30 -24.12 11.04
CA PRO A 535 18.75 -22.78 11.31
C PRO A 535 18.02 -22.28 10.05
N ALA A 536 16.69 -22.20 10.11
CA ALA A 536 15.90 -21.60 9.04
C ALA A 536 15.99 -20.07 9.11
N ALA A 537 16.36 -19.42 8.01
CA ALA A 537 16.24 -17.97 7.84
C ALA A 537 14.76 -17.58 7.68
N SER A 538 14.36 -16.47 8.29
CA SER A 538 13.00 -15.92 8.30
C SER A 538 12.61 -15.30 6.94
N PRO A 539 11.43 -15.61 6.37
CA PRO A 539 11.04 -15.04 5.08
C PRO A 539 10.78 -13.51 5.07
N ARG A 540 10.89 -12.91 3.87
CA ARG A 540 10.83 -11.45 3.61
C ARG A 540 9.60 -11.06 2.75
N TRP A 541 8.95 -9.93 3.02
CA TRP A 541 7.71 -9.43 2.38
C TRP A 541 7.96 -8.26 1.43
N TRP A 542 7.13 -8.12 0.38
CA TRP A 542 7.20 -7.06 -0.63
C TRP A 542 5.85 -6.41 -0.93
N THR A 543 5.79 -5.18 -1.43
CA THR A 543 4.57 -4.56 -2.01
C THR A 543 4.92 -3.50 -3.06
N SER A 544 4.25 -3.51 -4.22
CA SER A 544 4.46 -2.54 -5.31
C SER A 544 3.25 -1.63 -5.59
N SER A 545 3.52 -0.36 -5.93
CA SER A 545 2.52 0.65 -6.29
C SER A 545 2.91 1.38 -7.59
N PRO A 546 2.01 1.50 -8.60
CA PRO A 546 2.24 2.41 -9.72
C PRO A 546 1.97 3.86 -9.30
N ALA A 547 2.82 4.80 -9.72
CA ALA A 547 2.56 6.23 -9.54
C ALA A 547 1.51 6.71 -10.57
N SER A 548 0.42 7.31 -10.09
CA SER A 548 -0.62 7.89 -10.94
C SER A 548 -0.48 9.40 -11.04
N SER A 549 -0.16 9.91 -12.23
CA SER A 549 -0.31 11.33 -12.57
C SER A 549 -1.59 11.52 -13.39
N ARG A 550 -2.58 12.25 -12.86
CA ARG A 550 -3.72 12.74 -13.67
C ARG A 550 -3.28 13.99 -14.44
N ARG A 551 -3.19 13.92 -15.77
CA ARG A 551 -3.25 15.11 -16.63
C ARG A 551 -4.71 15.54 -16.78
N ALA A 552 -4.98 16.82 -16.55
CA ALA A 552 -6.23 17.46 -16.89
C ALA A 552 -6.40 17.51 -18.42
N SER A 553 -7.56 17.07 -18.90
CA SER A 553 -8.01 17.32 -20.28
C SER A 553 -8.49 18.78 -20.39
N PRO A 554 -8.09 19.55 -21.43
CA PRO A 554 -8.71 20.84 -21.69
C PRO A 554 -10.11 20.66 -22.28
N PRO A 555 -11.02 21.65 -22.13
CA PRO A 555 -12.43 21.50 -22.44
C PRO A 555 -12.71 21.46 -23.94
N CYS A 556 -13.71 20.66 -24.30
CA CYS A 556 -14.34 20.63 -25.61
C CYS A 556 -14.91 22.00 -26.00
N CYS A 557 -14.54 22.50 -27.18
CA CYS A 557 -15.37 23.42 -27.95
C CYS A 557 -15.85 22.71 -29.23
N SER A 558 -17.17 22.67 -29.42
CA SER A 558 -17.85 22.32 -30.68
C SER A 558 -18.36 23.61 -31.34
N PRO A 559 -18.91 23.59 -32.57
CA PRO A 559 -18.36 23.10 -33.84
C PRO A 559 -18.38 24.22 -34.92
N CYS A 560 -17.60 24.09 -36.00
CA CYS A 560 -17.86 24.84 -37.24
C CYS A 560 -17.69 23.97 -38.48
N ARG A 561 -18.66 24.12 -39.39
CA ARG A 561 -18.90 23.33 -40.61
C ARG A 561 -18.01 23.77 -41.78
N ALA A 562 -17.87 22.81 -42.70
CA ALA A 562 -17.67 22.95 -44.15
C ALA A 562 -16.28 23.34 -44.69
N CYS A 563 -15.63 22.43 -45.44
CA CYS A 563 -15.67 22.46 -46.91
C CYS A 563 -15.03 21.21 -47.54
N VAL A 564 -15.49 20.93 -48.76
CA VAL A 564 -15.34 19.72 -49.57
C VAL A 564 -14.12 19.80 -50.50
N SER A 565 -13.43 18.68 -50.74
CA SER A 565 -12.97 18.16 -52.06
C SER A 565 -12.08 16.91 -51.85
N ARG A 566 -12.56 15.69 -52.15
CA ARG A 566 -12.38 14.92 -53.40
C ARG A 566 -11.00 15.06 -54.05
N SER A 567 -10.22 13.97 -54.11
CA SER A 567 -10.08 13.16 -55.33
C SER A 567 -9.12 11.95 -55.20
N SER A 568 -9.63 10.80 -55.63
CA SER A 568 -9.02 9.68 -56.36
C SER A 568 -7.80 8.89 -55.84
N SER A 569 -8.05 7.63 -55.47
CA SER A 569 -7.26 6.43 -55.86
C SER A 569 -7.65 6.00 -57.31
N PRO A 570 -7.12 4.92 -57.95
CA PRO A 570 -6.17 3.89 -57.48
C PRO A 570 -5.13 3.39 -58.53
N GLY A 571 -4.19 2.54 -58.10
CA GLY A 571 -3.34 1.75 -59.00
C GLY A 571 -2.78 0.49 -58.35
N ARG A 572 -3.39 -0.66 -58.64
CA ARG A 572 -2.89 -2.01 -58.36
C ARG A 572 -1.65 -2.31 -59.21
N SER A 573 -0.70 -3.09 -58.69
CA SER A 573 -0.31 -4.34 -59.37
C SER A 573 0.42 -5.31 -58.43
N SER A 574 -0.05 -6.54 -58.51
CA SER A 574 0.48 -7.77 -57.94
C SER A 574 1.63 -8.32 -58.77
N ARG A 575 2.59 -9.04 -58.15
CA ARG A 575 3.15 -10.30 -58.68
C ARG A 575 3.85 -11.10 -57.57
N ARG A 576 3.32 -12.29 -57.34
CA ARG A 576 4.03 -13.44 -56.74
C ARG A 576 4.83 -14.12 -57.86
N CYS A 577 5.97 -14.71 -57.51
CA CYS A 577 6.43 -16.01 -58.03
C CYS A 577 7.31 -16.68 -56.97
N ALA A 578 7.12 -17.99 -56.84
CA ALA A 578 7.67 -18.87 -55.82
C ALA A 578 8.76 -19.80 -56.41
N SER A 579 9.21 -20.75 -55.57
CA SER A 579 10.16 -21.87 -55.79
C SER A 579 11.63 -21.50 -55.52
N GLY A 580 12.44 -22.27 -54.80
CA GLY A 580 12.36 -23.61 -54.22
C GLY A 580 13.78 -24.02 -53.76
N PRO A 581 13.96 -25.12 -53.00
CA PRO A 581 15.01 -25.26 -51.97
C PRO A 581 16.21 -26.13 -52.38
N ARG A 582 17.30 -26.17 -51.58
CA ARG A 582 17.97 -27.41 -51.09
C ARG A 582 19.22 -27.20 -50.21
N ASN A 583 19.37 -28.19 -49.34
CA ASN A 583 20.36 -28.49 -48.28
C ASN A 583 21.80 -28.71 -48.74
N SER A 584 22.75 -28.57 -47.78
CA SER A 584 23.73 -29.60 -47.33
C SER A 584 24.80 -28.93 -46.45
N ALA A 585 24.88 -29.19 -45.14
CA ALA A 585 25.50 -30.34 -44.45
C ALA A 585 27.04 -30.22 -44.29
N GLN A 586 27.46 -30.50 -43.06
CA GLN A 586 28.79 -30.43 -42.43
C GLN A 586 29.74 -31.54 -42.93
N ASP A 587 31.07 -31.36 -42.86
CA ASP A 587 31.92 -31.98 -41.82
C ASP A 587 33.44 -31.61 -41.93
N PRO A 588 34.26 -31.85 -40.88
CA PRO A 588 35.58 -31.24 -40.64
C PRO A 588 36.79 -32.20 -40.72
N SER A 589 38.02 -31.68 -40.67
CA SER A 589 39.21 -32.31 -40.03
C SER A 589 40.50 -31.44 -40.08
N THR A 590 40.95 -30.99 -38.90
CA THR A 590 42.30 -31.06 -38.23
C THR A 590 43.64 -31.04 -39.04
N PRO A 591 44.82 -30.89 -38.40
CA PRO A 591 45.33 -29.87 -37.44
C PRO A 591 46.79 -29.43 -37.76
N THR A 592 47.34 -28.37 -37.13
CA THR A 592 48.79 -28.28 -36.74
C THR A 592 49.10 -27.04 -35.87
N SER A 593 49.87 -27.27 -34.81
CA SER A 593 50.47 -26.34 -33.81
C SER A 593 51.94 -25.99 -34.19
N PRO A 594 52.76 -25.26 -33.39
CA PRO A 594 52.58 -23.99 -32.66
C PRO A 594 53.82 -23.02 -32.72
N ALA A 595 53.66 -21.82 -32.10
CA ALA A 595 54.68 -21.02 -31.33
C ALA A 595 55.72 -20.12 -32.09
N PRO A 596 56.43 -19.15 -31.42
CA PRO A 596 56.07 -18.25 -30.30
C PRO A 596 56.66 -16.79 -30.34
N ARG A 597 56.23 -15.96 -29.36
CA ARG A 597 56.96 -14.90 -28.59
C ARG A 597 57.51 -13.63 -29.30
N ARG A 598 57.10 -12.44 -28.78
CA ARG A 598 57.96 -11.50 -28.00
C ARG A 598 57.22 -10.21 -27.57
N ARG A 599 57.28 -9.91 -26.28
CA ARG A 599 57.27 -8.56 -25.63
C ARG A 599 58.74 -8.29 -25.16
N PRO A 600 59.14 -7.16 -24.54
CA PRO A 600 58.43 -5.92 -24.15
C PRO A 600 59.20 -4.61 -24.47
N GLY A 601 58.64 -3.44 -24.11
CA GLY A 601 59.40 -2.18 -24.03
C GLY A 601 58.65 -1.05 -23.29
N ARG A 602 59.20 -0.62 -22.15
CA ARG A 602 58.74 0.46 -21.25
C ARG A 602 59.28 1.84 -21.69
N ALA A 603 58.60 2.90 -21.23
CA ALA A 603 59.09 4.22 -20.73
C ALA A 603 58.34 5.41 -21.37
N ALA A 604 58.26 6.62 -20.83
CA ALA A 604 58.09 7.20 -19.50
C ALA A 604 58.05 8.73 -19.70
N ARG A 605 57.11 9.42 -19.03
CA ARG A 605 57.13 10.83 -18.54
C ARG A 605 57.62 11.99 -19.43
N GLY A 606 56.81 13.06 -19.45
CA GLY A 606 57.30 14.42 -19.71
C GLY A 606 56.21 15.49 -19.62
N ARG A 607 56.09 16.15 -18.46
CA ARG A 607 55.34 17.41 -18.28
C ARG A 607 56.07 18.57 -18.98
N ARG A 608 55.35 19.56 -19.51
CA ARG A 608 55.67 21.00 -19.38
C ARG A 608 54.51 21.88 -19.85
N SER A 609 54.47 23.05 -19.23
CA SER A 609 53.38 24.02 -19.08
C SER A 609 53.50 25.22 -20.03
N CYS A 610 52.34 25.81 -20.33
CA CYS A 610 51.95 27.19 -20.75
C CYS A 610 53.02 28.28 -20.96
N PRO A 611 52.74 29.28 -21.83
CA PRO A 611 52.08 30.49 -21.32
C PRO A 611 51.00 31.14 -22.23
N ARG A 612 50.23 32.04 -21.58
CA ARG A 612 49.17 32.94 -22.10
C ARG A 612 49.75 34.14 -22.85
N GLU A 613 48.97 34.71 -23.77
CA GLU A 613 48.95 36.16 -24.04
C GLU A 613 47.56 36.64 -24.50
N ARG A 614 47.23 37.90 -24.16
CA ARG A 614 45.92 38.58 -24.29
C ARG A 614 45.99 39.63 -25.41
N ASN A 615 44.89 39.86 -26.14
CA ASN A 615 44.21 41.18 -26.28
C ASN A 615 43.12 41.18 -27.39
N ARG A 616 41.99 41.84 -27.11
CA ARG A 616 40.87 42.18 -28.02
C ARG A 616 41.15 43.53 -28.74
N PRO A 617 40.32 43.96 -29.74
CA PRO A 617 39.13 44.80 -29.46
C PRO A 617 37.90 44.51 -30.37
N ALA A 618 36.86 45.37 -30.27
CA ALA A 618 35.42 45.13 -30.45
C ALA A 618 34.75 45.58 -31.80
N CYS A 619 33.47 45.17 -31.96
CA CYS A 619 32.36 45.46 -32.93
C CYS A 619 32.17 46.92 -33.48
N PRO A 620 31.22 47.29 -34.41
CA PRO A 620 29.92 46.65 -34.83
C PRO A 620 29.43 46.83 -36.32
N CYS A 621 28.19 46.33 -36.58
CA CYS A 621 27.16 46.60 -37.65
C CYS A 621 27.50 46.37 -39.15
N GLY A 622 26.64 45.85 -40.06
CA GLY A 622 25.26 45.34 -40.02
C GLY A 622 24.80 44.88 -41.44
N ALA A 623 23.80 43.99 -41.48
CA ALA A 623 22.85 43.66 -42.57
C ALA A 623 23.33 42.97 -43.89
N ARG A 624 23.03 41.67 -44.03
CA ARG A 624 21.94 41.09 -44.87
C ARG A 624 22.07 39.55 -44.93
N ARG A 625 21.04 38.83 -44.45
CA ARG A 625 20.76 37.39 -44.67
C ARG A 625 19.86 37.25 -45.93
N PRO A 626 19.62 36.07 -46.55
CA PRO A 626 19.63 34.73 -45.96
C PRO A 626 20.19 33.58 -46.82
N PHE A 627 20.59 32.47 -46.19
CA PHE A 627 20.18 31.09 -46.51
C PHE A 627 20.84 30.19 -45.45
N ALA A 628 20.03 29.69 -44.51
CA ALA A 628 20.46 28.73 -43.51
C ALA A 628 19.52 27.51 -43.58
N PHE A 629 20.02 26.41 -44.16
CA PHE A 629 19.53 25.08 -43.83
C PHE A 629 20.15 24.70 -42.49
N ARG A 630 19.35 24.78 -41.42
CA ARG A 630 19.60 24.05 -40.17
C ARG A 630 18.84 22.73 -40.27
N CYS A 631 19.57 21.63 -40.41
CA CYS A 631 19.08 20.33 -39.97
C CYS A 631 19.11 20.32 -38.44
N ALA A 632 17.93 20.12 -37.85
CA ALA A 632 17.73 19.96 -36.42
C ALA A 632 18.44 18.69 -35.91
N PRO A 633 19.03 18.71 -34.71
CA PRO A 633 19.23 17.46 -33.97
C PRO A 633 17.84 16.98 -33.51
N LEU A 634 17.47 15.77 -33.91
CA LEU A 634 16.33 15.04 -33.36
C LEU A 634 16.62 14.76 -31.87
N SER A 635 16.21 15.68 -31.00
CA SER A 635 16.06 15.43 -29.58
C SER A 635 14.88 14.47 -29.38
N HIS A 636 15.13 13.16 -29.35
CA HIS A 636 14.21 12.23 -28.68
C HIS A 636 14.50 12.26 -27.18
N SER A 637 14.15 13.37 -26.53
CA SER A 637 14.00 13.42 -25.08
C SER A 637 12.60 12.87 -24.74
N GLY A 638 12.44 11.55 -24.83
CA GLY A 638 11.34 10.86 -24.18
C GLY A 638 11.65 10.82 -22.69
N GLY A 639 11.11 11.79 -21.93
CA GLY A 639 11.23 11.79 -20.47
C GLY A 639 10.59 10.53 -19.89
N ILE A 640 11.20 9.98 -18.84
CA ILE A 640 10.62 8.90 -18.03
C ILE A 640 9.38 9.49 -17.33
N GLU A 641 8.18 8.99 -17.63
CA GLU A 641 6.96 9.41 -16.93
C GLU A 641 6.75 8.58 -15.65
N ALA A 642 6.04 9.12 -14.66
CA ALA A 642 5.79 8.42 -13.39
C ALA A 642 5.10 7.05 -13.55
N ALA A 643 4.34 6.87 -14.64
CA ALA A 643 3.68 5.60 -14.98
C ALA A 643 4.65 4.50 -15.43
N ASP A 644 5.90 4.84 -15.77
CA ASP A 644 6.93 3.91 -16.25
C ASP A 644 7.82 3.35 -15.12
N VAL A 645 7.69 3.90 -13.90
CA VAL A 645 8.51 3.57 -12.73
C VAL A 645 7.64 2.99 -11.62
N GLU A 646 7.91 1.74 -11.24
CA GLU A 646 7.26 1.11 -10.09
C GLU A 646 8.15 1.30 -8.85
N ILE A 647 7.65 2.01 -7.83
CA ILE A 647 8.33 2.14 -6.53
C ILE A 647 7.78 1.06 -5.60
N VAL A 648 8.68 0.30 -4.97
CA VAL A 648 8.36 -0.94 -4.26
C VAL A 648 8.99 -0.92 -2.86
N SER A 649 8.29 -1.41 -1.84
CA SER A 649 8.78 -1.45 -0.44
C SER A 649 8.91 -2.89 0.05
N ILE A 650 9.91 -3.15 0.90
CA ILE A 650 10.31 -4.47 1.36
C ILE A 650 10.37 -4.50 2.89
N ARG A 651 9.79 -5.53 3.51
CA ARG A 651 9.88 -5.82 4.95
C ARG A 651 10.50 -7.19 5.18
N GLU A 652 11.21 -7.43 6.28
CA GLU A 652 11.64 -8.78 6.70
C GLU A 652 10.80 -9.25 7.90
N THR A 653 10.04 -10.37 7.82
CA THR A 653 9.28 -10.91 8.98
C THR A 653 8.75 -12.34 8.76
N TRP A 654 8.72 -13.25 9.74
CA TRP A 654 7.82 -14.43 9.72
C TRP A 654 7.52 -14.94 11.13
N LEU A 655 6.25 -15.23 11.42
CA LEU A 655 5.77 -16.07 12.53
C LEU A 655 4.45 -16.77 12.11
N LEU A 656 4.47 -18.11 12.07
CA LEU A 656 3.42 -19.09 12.47
C LEU A 656 3.40 -20.36 11.59
N ASN A 657 3.99 -21.45 12.08
CA ASN A 657 3.34 -22.77 12.01
C ASN A 657 3.99 -23.80 12.95
N ARG A 658 3.33 -24.13 14.08
CA ARG A 658 3.53 -25.39 14.83
C ARG A 658 2.49 -25.71 15.93
N GLN A 659 1.27 -25.17 15.90
CA GLN A 659 0.25 -25.48 16.91
C GLN A 659 -1.18 -25.74 16.38
N CYS A 660 -1.32 -26.19 15.13
CA CYS A 660 -2.57 -26.81 14.66
C CYS A 660 -2.25 -28.10 13.90
N MET A 661 -1.82 -29.13 14.64
CA MET A 661 -2.24 -30.52 14.43
C MET A 661 -2.88 -30.99 15.73
#